data_AF-A0A0C1K2J0-F1
#
_entry.id   AF-A0A0C1K2J0-F1
#
_cell.length_a   1.000
_cell.length_b   1.000
_cell.length_c   1.000
_cell.angle_alpha   90.00
_cell.angle_beta   90.00
_cell.angle_gamma   90.00
#
_symmetry.space_group_name_H-M   'P 1'
#
loop_
_entity.id
_entity.type
_entity.pdbx_description
1 polymer ?
#
loop_
_entity_poly.entity_id
_entity_poly.type
_entity_poly.pdbx_seq_one_letter_code
_entity_poly.pdbx_strand_id
1 'polypeptide(L)'
;MTQKKSKIIGIDLGTTNSCVAVMEGGAPKVIANAEGTRTTPSIVAYKGNERLVGIPAKRQAITNPENTISSSKRFIGRKYDEVVSEIKTVPYKVTKNANGDAVFEVLGNKIVSPEEVGAQILIKMKETAEAYLGEKVTEAVITVPAYFNDSQRQSTKDAGRIAGLDVKRIIPEPTAAALAYGLDKEKSDKKIAVFDLGGGTFDISILEIGDGVFEVLATNGDTHLGGDDFDNEILKWILDSFKQENGIDLHNDKMALQRLRDAAEKAKIELSGTQSTEINQPFITMDATGPKHLSLTLTRSKLESLAHNLIERTKEPCLKALKDAGLKKEDINEIILVGGMTRMPAVQEVVKDIFGKEGNKGVNPDEVVAVGAAIQGGVLTGEVKDVLLLDVTPLTLGIETMGGVMTPLVERNTTIPTQKKQVFSTAADNQPAVTIRVLQGERKMANDNREIGRFDLSDIPPAPRGIPQIEVAFDIDADGILHVSAKDISSGKEQKIRIEAQSGLREDDIQRMLKDAELHAEEDKKRKEEVEIRNEADSLSFRAAKSIEEYKEKLPKDLVDTIQSKIEAIKKALEGMDIERIKTAKQELETQMQHIGEAIAKAGAAGPHAGGPDASYGQSTGGPGAGFGAEQQESQKQGNGEETIEEADVEIIDDNKK
;
A
#
# COMPACT_ATOMS: atom_id res chain seq x y z
N MET A 1 -0.05 32.11 -17.07
CA MET A 1 0.33 30.70 -16.85
C MET A 1 -0.55 30.18 -15.73
N THR A 2 -1.59 29.41 -16.05
CA THR A 2 -2.35 28.65 -15.06
C THR A 2 -1.37 27.67 -14.42
N GLN A 3 -1.07 27.82 -13.13
CA GLN A 3 -0.37 26.78 -12.39
C GLN A 3 -1.16 25.49 -12.58
N LYS A 4 -0.59 24.53 -13.31
CA LYS A 4 -1.15 23.19 -13.44
C LYS A 4 -1.18 22.64 -12.02
N LYS A 5 -2.37 22.50 -11.43
CA LYS A 5 -2.52 21.94 -10.08
C LYS A 5 -1.87 20.54 -10.10
N SER A 6 -0.98 20.27 -9.14
CA SER A 6 -0.39 18.93 -8.99
C SER A 6 -1.52 17.93 -8.79
N LYS A 7 -1.45 16.77 -9.45
CA LYS A 7 -2.48 15.73 -9.29
C LYS A 7 -2.44 15.19 -7.86
N ILE A 8 -3.62 15.03 -7.26
CA ILE A 8 -3.77 14.28 -6.03
C ILE A 8 -3.78 12.80 -6.40
N ILE A 9 -2.80 12.03 -5.92
CA ILE A 9 -2.73 10.59 -6.18
C ILE A 9 -3.51 9.82 -5.11
N GLY A 10 -4.14 8.71 -5.48
CA GLY A 10 -4.78 7.78 -4.55
C GLY A 10 -3.84 6.63 -4.22
N ILE A 11 -3.53 6.42 -2.95
CA ILE A 11 -2.65 5.34 -2.50
C ILE A 11 -3.41 4.41 -1.58
N ASP A 12 -3.48 3.14 -1.98
CA ASP A 12 -3.77 2.05 -1.07
C ASP A 12 -2.47 1.61 -0.38
N LEU A 13 -2.34 1.92 0.91
CA LEU A 13 -1.19 1.50 1.72
C LEU A 13 -1.52 0.19 2.44
N GLY A 14 -1.50 -0.95 1.77
CA GLY A 14 -1.92 -2.22 2.38
C GLY A 14 -0.86 -2.87 3.29
N THR A 15 -1.29 -3.82 4.11
CA THR A 15 -0.40 -4.62 5.00
C THR A 15 0.62 -5.45 4.21
N THR A 16 0.18 -6.07 3.12
CA THR A 16 1.01 -6.97 2.29
C THR A 16 1.45 -6.31 1.00
N ASN A 17 0.56 -5.57 0.34
CA ASN A 17 0.84 -4.88 -0.91
C ASN A 17 0.23 -3.48 -0.87
N SER A 18 0.88 -2.54 -1.54
CA SER A 18 0.37 -1.20 -1.80
C SER A 18 0.08 -1.01 -3.28
N CYS A 19 -0.88 -0.15 -3.58
CA CYS A 19 -1.31 0.17 -4.94
C CYS A 19 -1.48 1.69 -5.08
N VAL A 20 -1.18 2.23 -6.26
CA VAL A 20 -1.32 3.67 -6.53
C VAL A 20 -2.12 3.90 -7.81
N ALA A 21 -3.05 4.85 -7.74
CA ALA A 21 -3.90 5.25 -8.85
C ALA A 21 -4.01 6.77 -8.97
N VAL A 22 -4.42 7.24 -10.14
CA VAL A 22 -4.60 8.66 -10.46
C VAL A 22 -5.84 8.88 -11.28
N MET A 23 -6.43 10.08 -11.19
CA MET A 23 -7.45 10.52 -12.16
C MET A 23 -6.79 10.99 -13.45
N GLU A 24 -7.24 10.46 -14.58
CA GLU A 24 -6.77 10.80 -15.92
C GLU A 24 -7.96 10.86 -16.89
N GLY A 25 -8.24 12.06 -17.41
CA GLY A 25 -9.34 12.25 -18.37
C GLY A 25 -10.71 11.95 -17.79
N GLY A 26 -10.92 12.21 -16.48
CA GLY A 26 -12.18 11.90 -15.79
C GLY A 26 -12.33 10.45 -15.33
N ALA A 27 -11.38 9.56 -15.63
CA ALA A 27 -11.41 8.17 -15.21
C ALA A 27 -10.23 7.83 -14.27
N PRO A 28 -10.42 6.99 -13.25
CA PRO A 28 -9.33 6.52 -12.40
C PRO A 28 -8.48 5.46 -13.12
N LYS A 29 -7.16 5.51 -12.90
CA LYS A 29 -6.20 4.58 -13.51
C LYS A 29 -5.14 4.16 -12.50
N VAL A 30 -5.02 2.86 -12.26
CA VAL A 30 -3.91 2.28 -11.48
C VAL A 30 -2.63 2.26 -12.32
N ILE A 31 -1.53 2.63 -11.68
CA ILE A 31 -0.20 2.77 -12.28
C ILE A 31 0.63 1.53 -11.98
N ALA A 32 1.34 1.02 -12.98
CA ALA A 32 2.32 -0.05 -12.79
C ALA A 32 3.64 0.52 -12.24
N ASN A 33 4.25 -0.20 -11.28
CA ASN A 33 5.56 0.14 -10.75
C ASN A 33 6.68 -0.10 -11.79
N ALA A 34 7.90 0.32 -11.45
CA ALA A 34 9.09 0.13 -12.29
C ALA A 34 9.38 -1.34 -12.62
N GLU A 35 8.90 -2.26 -11.78
CA GLU A 35 9.02 -3.71 -11.95
C GLU A 35 7.91 -4.32 -12.82
N GLY A 36 6.97 -3.50 -13.34
CA GLY A 36 5.92 -3.91 -14.29
C GLY A 36 4.66 -4.48 -13.65
N THR A 37 4.51 -4.36 -12.33
CA THR A 37 3.36 -4.89 -11.56
C THR A 37 2.47 -3.75 -11.06
N ARG A 38 1.16 -4.00 -10.92
CA ARG A 38 0.16 -2.99 -10.52
C ARG A 38 0.06 -2.81 -9.00
N THR A 39 0.69 -3.70 -8.25
CA THR A 39 0.83 -3.64 -6.80
C THR A 39 2.30 -3.81 -6.43
N THR A 40 2.69 -3.25 -5.29
CA THR A 40 4.06 -3.31 -4.79
C THR A 40 4.05 -3.94 -3.40
N PRO A 41 4.86 -4.96 -3.11
CA PRO A 41 4.93 -5.53 -1.77
C PRO A 41 5.25 -4.45 -0.71
N SER A 42 4.50 -4.43 0.38
CA SER A 42 4.68 -3.53 1.52
C SER A 42 5.82 -4.02 2.41
N ILE A 43 7.02 -4.11 1.83
CA ILE A 43 8.20 -4.70 2.45
C ILE A 43 9.37 -3.73 2.26
N VAL A 44 10.10 -3.50 3.36
CA VAL A 44 11.33 -2.71 3.34
C VAL A 44 12.46 -3.50 3.97
N ALA A 45 13.61 -3.57 3.28
CA ALA A 45 14.80 -4.22 3.79
C ALA A 45 15.95 -3.24 3.99
N TYR A 46 16.67 -3.41 5.10
CA TYR A 46 17.84 -2.63 5.46
C TYR A 46 19.10 -3.49 5.30
N LYS A 47 20.07 -3.01 4.52
CA LYS A 47 21.32 -3.71 4.24
C LYS A 47 22.50 -2.74 4.26
N GLY A 48 23.13 -2.61 5.44
CA GLY A 48 24.15 -1.58 5.65
C GLY A 48 23.53 -0.20 5.47
N ASN A 49 24.04 0.59 4.52
CA ASN A 49 23.47 1.89 4.19
C ASN A 49 22.39 1.83 3.09
N GLU A 50 22.11 0.65 2.53
CA GLU A 50 21.12 0.46 1.48
C GLU A 50 19.74 0.15 2.05
N ARG A 51 18.71 0.69 1.41
CA ARG A 51 17.32 0.35 1.66
C ARG A 51 16.68 -0.14 0.38
N LEU A 52 15.96 -1.25 0.48
CA LEU A 52 15.24 -1.84 -0.62
C LEU A 52 13.76 -1.81 -0.28
N VAL A 53 12.91 -1.45 -1.23
CA VAL A 53 11.45 -1.39 -1.05
C VAL A 53 10.78 -2.23 -2.13
N GLY A 54 9.73 -2.98 -1.77
CA GLY A 54 8.94 -3.75 -2.73
C GLY A 54 9.58 -5.09 -3.13
N ILE A 55 9.55 -5.42 -4.41
CA ILE A 55 10.06 -6.70 -4.94
C ILE A 55 11.55 -6.92 -4.60
N PRO A 56 12.45 -5.94 -4.74
CA PRO A 56 13.84 -6.08 -4.30
C PRO A 56 13.97 -6.48 -2.83
N ALA A 57 13.16 -5.89 -1.95
CA ALA A 57 13.11 -6.23 -0.53
C ALA A 57 12.60 -7.66 -0.31
N LYS A 58 11.49 -8.03 -0.97
CA LYS A 58 10.91 -9.39 -0.90
C LYS A 58 11.93 -10.46 -1.30
N ARG A 59 12.68 -10.25 -2.38
CA ARG A 59 13.65 -11.23 -2.91
C ARG A 59 14.77 -11.58 -1.93
N GLN A 60 15.21 -10.64 -1.11
CA GLN A 60 16.32 -10.86 -0.17
C GLN A 60 15.86 -11.22 1.25
N ALA A 61 14.55 -11.28 1.50
CA ALA A 61 14.00 -11.53 2.84
C ALA A 61 14.52 -12.85 3.43
N ILE A 62 14.71 -13.88 2.60
CA ILE A 62 15.21 -15.20 3.01
C ILE A 62 16.61 -15.13 3.64
N THR A 63 17.51 -14.31 3.11
CA THR A 63 18.91 -14.22 3.58
C THR A 63 19.14 -13.07 4.55
N ASN A 64 18.15 -12.20 4.75
CA ASN A 64 18.19 -11.06 5.65
C ASN A 64 16.89 -10.89 6.46
N PRO A 65 16.37 -11.95 7.12
CA PRO A 65 15.03 -11.94 7.70
C PRO A 65 14.89 -10.95 8.87
N GLU A 66 15.96 -10.70 9.62
CA GLU A 66 15.91 -9.80 10.79
C GLU A 66 15.89 -8.31 10.44
N ASN A 67 16.34 -7.96 9.23
CA ASN A 67 16.38 -6.56 8.75
C ASN A 67 15.41 -6.33 7.59
N THR A 68 14.46 -7.23 7.38
CA THR A 68 13.42 -7.12 6.34
C THR A 68 12.07 -7.02 7.02
N ILE A 69 11.50 -5.82 6.99
CA ILE A 69 10.25 -5.51 7.67
C ILE A 69 9.10 -5.66 6.66
N SER A 70 8.21 -6.60 6.93
CA SER A 70 6.92 -6.79 6.26
C SER A 70 5.79 -6.57 7.28
N SER A 71 4.53 -6.47 6.83
CA SER A 71 3.37 -6.36 7.73
C SER A 71 3.46 -5.23 8.77
N SER A 72 4.22 -4.17 8.49
CA SER A 72 4.45 -3.04 9.41
C SER A 72 3.16 -2.31 9.77
N LYS A 73 2.15 -2.34 8.89
CA LYS A 73 0.81 -1.78 9.13
C LYS A 73 0.08 -2.43 10.32
N ARG A 74 0.45 -3.66 10.73
CA ARG A 74 -0.09 -4.27 11.96
C ARG A 74 0.45 -3.61 13.24
N PHE A 75 1.53 -2.85 13.16
CA PHE A 75 2.21 -2.20 14.29
C PHE A 75 2.01 -0.68 14.35
N ILE A 76 1.57 -0.05 13.24
CA ILE A 76 1.41 1.40 13.15
C ILE A 76 0.40 1.93 14.17
N GLY A 77 0.75 2.98 14.91
CA GLY A 77 -0.10 3.60 15.95
C GLY A 77 -0.42 2.71 17.16
N ARG A 78 0.35 1.64 17.41
CA ARG A 78 0.13 0.71 18.53
C ARG A 78 1.26 0.74 19.55
N LYS A 79 0.89 0.53 20.82
CA LYS A 79 1.85 0.27 21.90
C LYS A 79 2.41 -1.14 21.77
N TYR A 80 3.64 -1.33 22.26
CA TYR A 80 4.31 -2.63 22.25
C TYR A 80 3.48 -3.73 22.91
N ASP A 81 2.80 -3.41 24.02
CA ASP A 81 1.99 -4.37 24.78
C ASP A 81 0.68 -4.76 24.06
N GLU A 82 0.27 -4.02 23.02
CA GLU A 82 -0.95 -4.30 22.24
C GLU A 82 -0.70 -5.30 21.09
N VAL A 83 0.56 -5.59 20.75
CA VAL A 83 0.96 -6.37 19.56
C VAL A 83 1.74 -7.64 19.91
N VAL A 84 1.58 -8.14 21.14
CA VAL A 84 2.30 -9.31 21.66
C VAL A 84 2.05 -10.58 20.83
N SER A 85 0.87 -10.70 20.22
CA SER A 85 0.56 -11.76 19.26
C SER A 85 1.44 -11.67 18.00
N GLU A 86 1.47 -10.50 17.36
CA GLU A 86 2.21 -10.23 16.13
C GLU A 86 3.71 -10.42 16.33
N ILE A 87 4.25 -9.93 17.45
CA ILE A 87 5.67 -10.02 17.80
C ILE A 87 6.18 -11.47 17.74
N LYS A 88 5.35 -12.45 18.09
CA LYS A 88 5.74 -13.88 18.09
C LYS A 88 5.85 -14.48 16.68
N THR A 89 5.26 -13.82 15.69
CA THR A 89 5.10 -14.37 14.34
C THR A 89 6.10 -13.79 13.34
N VAL A 90 6.66 -12.61 13.62
CA VAL A 90 7.56 -11.90 12.72
C VAL A 90 9.03 -12.31 12.90
N PRO A 91 9.85 -12.29 11.84
CA PRO A 91 11.26 -12.70 11.92
C PRO A 91 12.21 -11.63 12.49
N TYR A 92 11.77 -10.37 12.51
CA TYR A 92 12.56 -9.22 12.93
C TYR A 92 12.27 -8.84 14.38
N LYS A 93 13.18 -8.08 14.99
CA LYS A 93 13.08 -7.69 16.39
C LYS A 93 12.15 -6.48 16.55
N VAL A 94 11.09 -6.67 17.32
CA VAL A 94 10.21 -5.59 17.78
C VAL A 94 10.62 -5.20 19.20
N THR A 95 10.71 -3.91 19.47
CA THR A 95 11.02 -3.33 20.79
C THR A 95 10.09 -2.15 21.06
N LYS A 96 10.28 -1.47 22.20
CA LYS A 96 9.51 -0.28 22.57
C LYS A 96 10.38 0.97 22.59
N ASN A 97 9.85 2.07 22.07
CA ASN A 97 10.48 3.38 22.19
C ASN A 97 10.24 4.00 23.59
N ALA A 98 10.72 5.23 23.80
CA ALA A 98 10.53 5.96 25.06
C ALA A 98 9.05 6.20 25.43
N ASN A 99 8.17 6.27 24.44
CA ASN A 99 6.73 6.45 24.59
C ASN A 99 5.96 5.12 24.76
N GLY A 100 6.65 3.98 24.72
CA GLY A 100 6.05 2.64 24.78
C GLY A 100 5.45 2.15 23.45
N ASP A 101 5.65 2.88 22.34
CA ASP A 101 5.18 2.46 21.02
C ASP A 101 6.00 1.29 20.47
N ALA A 102 5.36 0.42 19.69
CA ALA A 102 6.04 -0.66 19.00
C ALA A 102 6.95 -0.11 17.88
N VAL A 103 8.23 -0.47 17.92
CA VAL A 103 9.24 -0.08 16.92
C VAL A 103 10.12 -1.27 16.54
N PHE A 104 10.82 -1.17 15.41
CA PHE A 104 11.69 -2.22 14.90
C PHE A 104 13.15 -1.91 15.19
N GLU A 105 13.92 -2.92 15.58
CA GLU A 105 15.38 -2.82 15.66
C GLU A 105 16.00 -3.55 14.46
N VAL A 106 16.69 -2.80 13.62
CA VAL A 106 17.38 -3.28 12.42
C VAL A 106 18.88 -2.96 12.52
N LEU A 107 19.69 -3.72 11.79
CA LEU A 107 21.15 -3.57 11.74
C LEU A 107 21.82 -3.57 13.14
N GLY A 108 21.21 -4.29 14.09
CA GLY A 108 21.71 -4.51 15.45
C GLY A 108 21.41 -3.42 16.48
N ASN A 109 21.12 -2.19 16.06
CA ASN A 109 20.80 -1.10 16.99
C ASN A 109 20.01 0.07 16.38
N LYS A 110 19.73 0.07 15.08
CA LYS A 110 18.98 1.14 14.43
C LYS A 110 17.50 0.94 14.73
N ILE A 111 16.88 1.92 15.39
CA ILE A 111 15.45 1.93 15.64
C ILE A 111 14.75 2.55 14.44
N VAL A 112 13.73 1.88 13.94
CA VAL A 112 12.88 2.31 12.83
C VAL A 112 11.43 2.20 13.28
N SER A 113 10.64 3.26 13.13
CA SER A 113 9.22 3.22 13.48
C SER A 113 8.35 2.63 12.36
N PRO A 114 7.14 2.13 12.65
CA PRO A 114 6.18 1.72 11.62
C PRO A 114 5.85 2.84 10.62
N GLU A 115 5.81 4.09 11.08
CA GLU A 115 5.59 5.27 10.24
C GLU A 115 6.75 5.49 9.26
N GLU A 116 8.01 5.29 9.67
CA GLU A 116 9.16 5.36 8.76
C GLU A 116 9.11 4.27 7.68
N VAL A 117 8.70 3.05 8.04
CA VAL A 117 8.53 1.96 7.07
C VAL A 117 7.39 2.30 6.10
N GLY A 118 6.27 2.80 6.61
CA GLY A 118 5.14 3.27 5.80
C GLY A 118 5.57 4.38 4.84
N ALA A 119 6.36 5.35 5.32
CA ALA A 119 6.86 6.44 4.50
C ALA A 119 7.75 5.94 3.35
N GLN A 120 8.61 4.95 3.59
CA GLN A 120 9.47 4.37 2.54
C GLN A 120 8.64 3.67 1.45
N ILE A 121 7.53 3.02 1.82
CA ILE A 121 6.57 2.44 0.87
C ILE A 121 5.85 3.55 0.09
N LEU A 122 5.41 4.60 0.78
CA LEU A 122 4.73 5.75 0.16
C LEU A 122 5.64 6.54 -0.79
N ILE A 123 6.94 6.67 -0.47
CA ILE A 123 7.94 7.25 -1.37
C ILE A 123 8.00 6.44 -2.67
N LYS A 124 8.06 5.11 -2.61
CA LYS A 124 8.04 4.26 -3.80
C LYS A 124 6.74 4.43 -4.62
N MET A 125 5.59 4.64 -3.95
CA MET A 125 4.31 4.88 -4.64
C MET A 125 4.29 6.26 -5.33
N LYS A 126 4.81 7.28 -4.65
CA LYS A 126 5.01 8.62 -5.19
C LYS A 126 5.94 8.59 -6.40
N GLU A 127 7.13 7.98 -6.28
CA GLU A 127 8.09 7.83 -7.39
C GLU A 127 7.47 7.11 -8.59
N THR A 128 6.65 6.09 -8.35
CA THR A 128 5.91 5.37 -9.39
C THR A 128 4.95 6.30 -10.13
N ALA A 129 4.19 7.12 -9.39
CA ALA A 129 3.29 8.10 -9.98
C ALA A 129 4.05 9.22 -10.72
N GLU A 130 5.13 9.74 -10.15
CA GLU A 130 5.97 10.78 -10.78
C GLU A 130 6.60 10.30 -12.08
N ALA A 131 7.13 9.07 -12.11
CA ALA A 131 7.69 8.47 -13.30
C ALA A 131 6.64 8.30 -14.41
N TYR A 132 5.41 7.95 -14.05
CA TYR A 132 4.30 7.80 -14.99
C TYR A 132 3.78 9.16 -15.51
N LEU A 133 3.62 10.14 -14.63
CA LEU A 133 3.05 11.46 -14.96
C LEU A 133 4.07 12.41 -15.62
N GLY A 134 5.37 12.19 -15.39
CA GLY A 134 6.44 13.08 -15.84
C GLY A 134 6.48 14.43 -15.09
N GLU A 135 5.84 14.52 -13.92
CA GLU A 135 5.80 15.72 -13.08
C GLU A 135 5.84 15.36 -11.59
N LYS A 136 6.23 16.33 -10.74
CA LYS A 136 6.35 16.13 -9.30
C LYS A 136 4.97 15.96 -8.65
N VAL A 137 4.86 14.99 -7.74
CA VAL A 137 3.65 14.71 -6.97
C VAL A 137 3.87 15.16 -5.52
N THR A 138 2.98 16.00 -5.01
CA THR A 138 3.07 16.53 -3.65
C THR A 138 1.83 16.26 -2.81
N GLU A 139 0.74 15.77 -3.38
CA GLU A 139 -0.55 15.63 -2.69
C GLU A 139 -1.09 14.21 -2.85
N ALA A 140 -1.66 13.65 -1.79
CA ALA A 140 -2.22 12.29 -1.83
C ALA A 140 -3.47 12.12 -0.97
N VAL A 141 -4.31 11.18 -1.36
CA VAL A 141 -5.30 10.51 -0.50
C VAL A 141 -4.74 9.13 -0.15
N ILE A 142 -4.71 8.80 1.15
CA ILE A 142 -4.14 7.53 1.64
C ILE A 142 -5.23 6.74 2.35
N THR A 143 -5.28 5.42 2.11
CA THR A 143 -6.28 4.54 2.70
C THR A 143 -5.87 3.97 4.06
N VAL A 144 -6.87 3.67 4.89
CA VAL A 144 -6.72 2.96 6.17
C VAL A 144 -7.89 1.99 6.37
N PRO A 145 -7.72 0.92 7.18
CA PRO A 145 -8.84 0.08 7.60
C PRO A 145 -9.92 0.92 8.28
N ALA A 146 -11.19 0.58 8.07
CA ALA A 146 -12.30 1.36 8.63
C ALA A 146 -12.24 1.39 10.16
N TYR A 147 -11.82 0.28 10.77
CA TYR A 147 -11.71 0.13 12.21
C TYR A 147 -10.42 0.72 12.84
N PHE A 148 -9.60 1.43 12.06
CA PHE A 148 -8.45 2.15 12.62
C PHE A 148 -8.89 3.24 13.59
N ASN A 149 -8.25 3.25 14.76
CA ASN A 149 -8.42 4.29 15.75
C ASN A 149 -7.67 5.59 15.36
N ASP A 150 -7.87 6.64 16.16
CA ASP A 150 -7.28 7.96 15.93
C ASP A 150 -5.75 7.92 15.82
N SER A 151 -5.07 7.15 16.67
CA SER A 151 -3.61 7.03 16.65
C SER A 151 -3.08 6.35 15.40
N GLN A 152 -3.75 5.31 14.92
CA GLN A 152 -3.34 4.62 13.70
C GLN A 152 -3.57 5.50 12.45
N ARG A 153 -4.66 6.28 12.44
CA ARG A 153 -4.95 7.27 11.38
C ARG A 153 -3.90 8.37 11.37
N GLN A 154 -3.56 8.93 12.53
CA GLN A 154 -2.54 9.97 12.66
C GLN A 154 -1.15 9.45 12.25
N SER A 155 -0.73 8.29 12.75
CA SER A 155 0.54 7.65 12.34
C SER A 155 0.62 7.40 10.83
N THR A 156 -0.50 7.04 10.18
CA THR A 156 -0.56 6.88 8.72
C THR A 156 -0.42 8.23 8.00
N LYS A 157 -1.04 9.29 8.53
CA LYS A 157 -0.90 10.66 8.03
C LYS A 157 0.55 11.15 8.17
N ASP A 158 1.20 10.84 9.29
CA ASP A 158 2.60 11.16 9.55
C ASP A 158 3.54 10.42 8.59
N ALA A 159 3.27 9.15 8.28
CA ALA A 159 4.01 8.40 7.26
C ALA A 159 3.93 9.09 5.88
N GLY A 160 2.75 9.59 5.50
CA GLY A 160 2.57 10.39 4.28
C GLY A 160 3.36 11.70 4.31
N ARG A 161 3.36 12.38 5.46
CA ARG A 161 4.16 13.59 5.65
C ARG A 161 5.66 13.31 5.50
N ILE A 162 6.18 12.27 6.15
CA ILE A 162 7.59 11.85 6.04
C ILE A 162 7.96 11.50 4.59
N ALA A 163 7.02 10.95 3.81
CA ALA A 163 7.20 10.70 2.37
C ALA A 163 7.20 11.97 1.48
N GLY A 164 7.02 13.15 2.09
CA GLY A 164 6.90 14.41 1.39
C GLY A 164 5.60 14.52 0.58
N LEU A 165 4.51 13.97 1.12
CA LEU A 165 3.15 14.11 0.61
C LEU A 165 2.31 14.95 1.58
N ASP A 166 1.60 15.93 1.05
CA ASP A 166 0.49 16.60 1.72
C ASP A 166 -0.73 15.69 1.65
N VAL A 167 -1.04 15.04 2.78
CA VAL A 167 -2.13 14.09 2.90
C VAL A 167 -3.45 14.85 3.01
N LYS A 168 -4.13 14.99 1.88
CA LYS A 168 -5.37 15.77 1.76
C LYS A 168 -6.56 15.13 2.46
N ARG A 169 -6.56 13.80 2.52
CA ARG A 169 -7.58 13.01 3.22
C ARG A 169 -7.06 11.63 3.57
N ILE A 170 -7.44 11.14 4.73
CA ILE A 170 -7.39 9.72 5.07
C ILE A 170 -8.78 9.13 4.81
N ILE A 171 -8.86 8.12 3.96
CA ILE A 171 -10.14 7.49 3.58
C ILE A 171 -10.19 6.04 4.05
N PRO A 172 -11.30 5.55 4.62
CA PRO A 172 -11.44 4.12 4.88
C PRO A 172 -11.41 3.29 3.60
N GLU A 173 -10.71 2.16 3.65
CA GLU A 173 -10.60 1.18 2.57
C GLU A 173 -11.97 0.76 1.99
N PRO A 174 -12.98 0.35 2.80
CA PRO A 174 -14.27 -0.02 2.25
C PRO A 174 -15.05 1.14 1.63
N THR A 175 -14.89 2.36 2.16
CA THR A 175 -15.49 3.58 1.59
C THR A 175 -14.87 3.92 0.24
N ALA A 176 -13.54 3.78 0.12
CA ALA A 176 -12.85 3.92 -1.15
C ALA A 176 -13.33 2.85 -2.15
N ALA A 177 -13.44 1.59 -1.73
CA ALA A 177 -13.94 0.54 -2.60
C ALA A 177 -15.38 0.78 -3.08
N ALA A 178 -16.25 1.32 -2.20
CA ALA A 178 -17.61 1.71 -2.56
C ALA A 178 -17.64 2.84 -3.60
N LEU A 179 -16.78 3.85 -3.48
CA LEU A 179 -16.63 4.91 -4.48
C LEU A 179 -16.25 4.37 -5.86
N ALA A 180 -15.25 3.49 -5.90
CA ALA A 180 -14.81 2.85 -7.13
C ALA A 180 -15.92 2.00 -7.77
N TYR A 181 -16.73 1.34 -6.96
CA TYR A 181 -17.87 0.56 -7.42
C TYR A 181 -19.03 1.43 -7.92
N GLY A 182 -19.36 2.51 -7.21
CA GLY A 182 -20.61 3.27 -7.41
C GLY A 182 -20.54 4.39 -8.46
N LEU A 183 -19.35 4.83 -8.88
CA LEU A 183 -19.20 5.97 -9.81
C LEU A 183 -19.96 5.79 -11.14
N ASP A 184 -19.98 4.57 -11.68
CA ASP A 184 -20.60 4.24 -12.98
C ASP A 184 -21.99 3.59 -12.84
N LYS A 185 -22.58 3.55 -11.64
CA LYS A 185 -23.83 2.81 -11.37
C LYS A 185 -25.04 3.74 -11.36
N GLU A 186 -26.17 3.19 -11.81
CA GLU A 186 -27.45 3.89 -11.97
C GLU A 186 -27.86 4.66 -10.69
N LYS A 187 -28.66 5.72 -10.88
CA LYS A 187 -29.21 6.62 -9.85
C LYS A 187 -30.23 5.96 -8.90
N SER A 188 -30.18 4.65 -8.73
CA SER A 188 -31.07 3.92 -7.83
C SER A 188 -30.40 3.71 -6.47
N ASP A 189 -31.13 3.94 -5.39
CA ASP A 189 -30.67 3.62 -4.05
C ASP A 189 -30.33 2.12 -3.92
N LYS A 190 -29.09 1.84 -3.58
CA LYS A 190 -28.56 0.49 -3.36
C LYS A 190 -27.88 0.40 -2.01
N LYS A 191 -28.21 -0.63 -1.25
CA LYS A 191 -27.50 -1.04 -0.05
C LYS A 191 -26.46 -2.09 -0.42
N ILE A 192 -25.21 -1.82 -0.13
CA ILE A 192 -24.09 -2.71 -0.42
C ILE A 192 -23.40 -3.15 0.86
N ALA A 193 -22.79 -4.33 0.82
CA ALA A 193 -21.87 -4.81 1.84
C ALA A 193 -20.46 -4.88 1.25
N VAL A 194 -19.51 -4.13 1.79
CA VAL A 194 -18.10 -4.22 1.40
C VAL A 194 -17.39 -5.14 2.39
N PHE A 195 -17.03 -6.33 1.93
CA PHE A 195 -16.31 -7.35 2.70
C PHE A 195 -14.83 -7.29 2.31
N ASP A 196 -14.01 -6.71 3.18
CA ASP A 196 -12.58 -6.52 2.97
C ASP A 196 -11.78 -7.48 3.86
N LEU A 197 -11.15 -8.49 3.25
CA LEU A 197 -10.24 -9.40 3.94
C LEU A 197 -8.86 -9.30 3.29
N GLY A 198 -8.02 -8.45 3.89
CA GLY A 198 -6.67 -8.17 3.44
C GLY A 198 -5.61 -9.08 4.05
N GLY A 199 -4.37 -8.60 4.06
CA GLY A 199 -3.22 -9.31 4.63
C GLY A 199 -3.17 -9.36 6.15
N GLY A 200 -3.75 -8.38 6.84
CA GLY A 200 -3.69 -8.32 8.31
C GLY A 200 -4.93 -7.78 9.01
N THR A 201 -5.94 -7.34 8.26
CA THR A 201 -7.20 -6.81 8.80
C THR A 201 -8.39 -7.36 8.03
N PHE A 202 -9.49 -7.47 8.74
CA PHE A 202 -10.81 -7.77 8.21
C PHE A 202 -11.74 -6.62 8.54
N ASP A 203 -12.40 -6.05 7.54
CA ASP A 203 -13.40 -5.00 7.70
C ASP A 203 -14.68 -5.39 6.95
N ILE A 204 -15.83 -5.01 7.52
CA ILE A 204 -17.14 -5.11 6.89
C ILE A 204 -17.86 -3.79 7.06
N SER A 205 -18.24 -3.16 5.95
CA SER A 205 -19.05 -1.95 5.96
C SER A 205 -20.33 -2.15 5.18
N ILE A 206 -21.43 -1.68 5.75
CA ILE A 206 -22.72 -1.61 5.08
C ILE A 206 -22.92 -0.16 4.67
N LEU A 207 -23.13 0.06 3.37
CA LEU A 207 -23.30 1.40 2.81
C LEU A 207 -24.59 1.50 2.01
N GLU A 208 -25.16 2.70 1.99
CA GLU A 208 -26.22 3.10 1.07
C GLU A 208 -25.63 4.04 0.03
N ILE A 209 -25.88 3.73 -1.25
CA ILE A 209 -25.40 4.49 -2.40
C ILE A 209 -26.61 4.89 -3.22
N GLY A 210 -26.81 6.20 -3.43
CA GLY A 210 -27.94 6.74 -4.18
C GLY A 210 -27.74 8.21 -4.51
N ASP A 211 -28.10 8.62 -5.73
CA ASP A 211 -28.02 10.02 -6.19
C ASP A 211 -26.67 10.73 -5.90
N GLY A 212 -25.55 10.00 -6.02
CA GLY A 212 -24.21 10.52 -5.75
C GLY A 212 -23.84 10.63 -4.26
N VAL A 213 -24.74 10.25 -3.36
CA VAL A 213 -24.49 10.14 -1.92
C VAL A 213 -24.02 8.73 -1.60
N PHE A 214 -22.93 8.64 -0.84
CA PHE A 214 -22.36 7.41 -0.31
C PHE A 214 -22.37 7.52 1.20
N GLU A 215 -23.31 6.83 1.86
CA GLU A 215 -23.48 6.85 3.30
C GLU A 215 -23.08 5.52 3.91
N VAL A 216 -22.13 5.56 4.85
CA VAL A 216 -21.79 4.39 5.66
C VAL A 216 -22.86 4.26 6.74
N LEU A 217 -23.64 3.17 6.71
CA LEU A 217 -24.67 2.90 7.71
C LEU A 217 -24.09 2.24 8.95
N ALA A 218 -23.14 1.33 8.75
CA ALA A 218 -22.43 0.67 9.84
C ALA A 218 -21.09 0.12 9.38
N THR A 219 -20.12 0.08 10.29
CA THR A 219 -18.84 -0.59 10.08
C THR A 219 -18.47 -1.49 11.26
N ASN A 220 -17.81 -2.60 10.97
CA ASN A 220 -17.28 -3.53 11.96
C ASN A 220 -16.04 -4.23 11.39
N GLY A 221 -15.31 -5.00 12.21
CA GLY A 221 -14.13 -5.69 11.72
C GLY A 221 -13.33 -6.40 12.82
N ASP A 222 -12.19 -6.95 12.40
CA ASP A 222 -11.16 -7.54 13.24
C ASP A 222 -9.78 -7.06 12.75
N THR A 223 -9.13 -6.22 13.55
CA THR A 223 -7.84 -5.61 13.20
C THR A 223 -6.64 -6.54 13.35
N HIS A 224 -6.87 -7.80 13.75
CA HIS A 224 -5.89 -8.86 13.95
C HIS A 224 -6.31 -10.15 13.23
N LEU A 225 -6.90 -9.99 12.04
CA LEU A 225 -7.35 -11.09 11.20
C LEU A 225 -7.06 -10.77 9.73
N GLY A 226 -6.20 -11.54 9.09
CA GLY A 226 -5.95 -11.43 7.66
C GLY A 226 -5.08 -12.56 7.11
N GLY A 227 -4.65 -12.42 5.85
CA GLY A 227 -3.86 -13.43 5.14
C GLY A 227 -2.61 -13.93 5.88
N ASP A 228 -1.95 -13.09 6.67
CA ASP A 228 -0.80 -13.45 7.50
C ASP A 228 -1.15 -14.55 8.53
N ASP A 229 -2.36 -14.49 9.10
CA ASP A 229 -2.80 -15.47 10.09
C ASP A 229 -3.10 -16.83 9.44
N PHE A 230 -3.57 -16.82 8.19
CA PHE A 230 -3.73 -18.04 7.39
C PHE A 230 -2.37 -18.67 7.06
N ASP A 231 -1.37 -17.85 6.71
CA ASP A 231 -0.01 -18.32 6.46
C ASP A 231 0.61 -18.95 7.70
N ASN A 232 0.34 -18.38 8.89
CA ASN A 232 0.81 -18.91 10.16
C ASN A 232 0.22 -20.28 10.51
N GLU A 233 -1.07 -20.53 10.22
CA GLU A 233 -1.68 -21.85 10.43
C GLU A 233 -1.07 -22.92 9.51
N ILE A 234 -0.75 -22.56 8.26
CA ILE A 234 -0.05 -23.44 7.33
C ILE A 234 1.39 -23.68 7.81
N LEU A 235 2.11 -22.62 8.20
CA LEU A 235 3.48 -22.71 8.71
C LEU A 235 3.56 -23.64 9.92
N LYS A 236 2.65 -23.48 10.88
CA LYS A 236 2.56 -24.34 12.06
C LYS A 236 2.38 -25.80 11.66
N TRP A 237 1.46 -26.09 10.74
CA TRP A 237 1.27 -27.44 10.22
C TRP A 237 2.52 -28.00 9.54
N ILE A 238 3.23 -27.19 8.75
CA ILE A 238 4.50 -27.58 8.12
C ILE A 238 5.55 -27.94 9.19
N LEU A 239 5.71 -27.08 10.20
CA LEU A 239 6.70 -27.27 11.27
C LEU A 239 6.41 -28.53 12.10
N ASP A 240 5.14 -28.73 12.48
CA ASP A 240 4.71 -29.91 13.22
C ASP A 240 4.92 -31.19 12.42
N SER A 241 4.59 -31.18 11.13
CA SER A 241 4.77 -32.32 10.22
C SER A 241 6.25 -32.66 10.05
N PHE A 242 7.10 -31.65 9.81
CA PHE A 242 8.54 -31.86 9.65
C PHE A 242 9.19 -32.41 10.91
N LYS A 243 8.79 -31.88 12.08
CA LYS A 243 9.27 -32.36 13.38
C LYS A 243 8.83 -33.79 13.65
N GLN A 244 7.60 -34.15 13.29
CA GLN A 244 7.10 -35.52 13.42
C GLN A 244 7.87 -36.51 12.53
N GLU A 245 8.20 -36.12 11.30
CA GLU A 245 8.89 -36.99 10.34
C GLU A 245 10.40 -37.10 10.59
N ASN A 246 11.06 -35.99 10.94
CA ASN A 246 12.52 -35.90 11.01
C ASN A 246 13.07 -35.76 12.43
N GLY A 247 12.22 -35.50 13.42
CA GLY A 247 12.65 -35.25 14.81
C GLY A 247 13.36 -33.91 15.02
N ILE A 248 13.41 -33.04 14.01
CA ILE A 248 14.12 -31.76 14.02
C ILE A 248 13.13 -30.61 14.15
N ASP A 249 13.41 -29.69 15.07
CA ASP A 249 12.61 -28.50 15.29
C ASP A 249 13.19 -27.29 14.54
N LEU A 250 12.47 -26.83 13.51
CA LEU A 250 12.90 -25.70 12.68
C LEU A 250 12.53 -24.32 13.29
N HIS A 251 11.84 -24.25 14.43
CA HIS A 251 11.42 -22.97 15.02
C HIS A 251 12.59 -22.04 15.38
N ASN A 252 13.79 -22.59 15.60
CA ASN A 252 14.96 -21.80 15.97
C ASN A 252 15.84 -21.40 14.77
N ASP A 253 15.57 -21.94 13.59
CA ASP A 253 16.31 -21.62 12.37
C ASP A 253 15.59 -20.50 11.61
N LYS A 254 16.08 -19.26 11.77
CA LYS A 254 15.47 -18.07 11.17
C LYS A 254 15.40 -18.12 9.65
N MET A 255 16.42 -18.69 9.00
CA MET A 255 16.46 -18.81 7.55
C MET A 255 15.47 -19.86 7.06
N ALA A 256 15.44 -21.02 7.71
CA ALA A 256 14.45 -22.05 7.41
C ALA A 256 13.02 -21.52 7.60
N LEU A 257 12.75 -20.87 8.74
CA LEU A 257 11.44 -20.27 9.01
C LEU A 257 11.01 -19.28 7.94
N GLN A 258 11.89 -18.40 7.48
CA GLN A 258 11.52 -17.45 6.43
C GLN A 258 11.21 -18.17 5.10
N ARG A 259 11.98 -19.18 4.72
CA ARG A 259 11.68 -20.00 3.53
C ARG A 259 10.34 -20.71 3.64
N LEU A 260 10.00 -21.22 4.83
CA LEU A 260 8.73 -21.88 5.08
C LEU A 260 7.55 -20.91 5.06
N ARG A 261 7.71 -19.69 5.55
CA ARG A 261 6.69 -18.62 5.42
C ARG A 261 6.39 -18.31 3.97
N ASP A 262 7.41 -18.06 3.16
CA ASP A 262 7.24 -17.78 1.72
C ASP A 262 6.56 -18.96 1.00
N ALA A 263 6.91 -20.19 1.39
CA ALA A 263 6.30 -21.39 0.84
C ALA A 263 4.83 -21.57 1.25
N ALA A 264 4.49 -21.22 2.50
CA ALA A 264 3.14 -21.26 3.03
C ALA A 264 2.23 -20.24 2.31
N GLU A 265 2.67 -18.99 2.16
CA GLU A 265 1.95 -17.94 1.41
C GLU A 265 1.69 -18.41 -0.03
N LYS A 266 2.73 -18.92 -0.70
CA LYS A 266 2.61 -19.40 -2.07
C LYS A 266 1.62 -20.56 -2.19
N ALA A 267 1.69 -21.54 -1.28
CA ALA A 267 0.78 -22.68 -1.27
C ALA A 267 -0.68 -22.25 -1.03
N LYS A 268 -0.91 -21.30 -0.11
CA LYS A 268 -2.23 -20.69 0.15
C LYS A 268 -2.82 -20.08 -1.11
N ILE A 269 -2.03 -19.28 -1.83
CA ILE A 269 -2.45 -18.59 -3.05
C ILE A 269 -2.77 -19.61 -4.15
N GLU A 270 -1.89 -20.59 -4.38
CA GLU A 270 -2.10 -21.63 -5.42
C GLU A 270 -3.39 -22.43 -5.18
N LEU A 271 -3.69 -22.78 -3.93
CA LEU A 271 -4.90 -23.53 -3.56
C LEU A 271 -6.21 -22.77 -3.77
N SER A 272 -6.16 -21.46 -4.03
CA SER A 272 -7.33 -20.71 -4.47
C SER A 272 -7.74 -21.09 -5.90
N GLY A 273 -6.78 -21.53 -6.74
CA GLY A 273 -7.01 -22.01 -8.10
C GLY A 273 -6.97 -23.54 -8.26
N THR A 274 -6.25 -24.25 -7.39
CA THR A 274 -6.04 -25.72 -7.50
C THR A 274 -6.59 -26.47 -6.28
N GLN A 275 -6.75 -27.80 -6.40
CA GLN A 275 -7.23 -28.66 -5.31
C GLN A 275 -6.10 -29.13 -4.37
N SER A 276 -4.86 -29.12 -4.85
CA SER A 276 -3.68 -29.52 -4.10
C SER A 276 -2.44 -28.81 -4.64
N THR A 277 -1.43 -28.64 -3.80
CA THR A 277 -0.10 -28.16 -4.16
C THR A 277 0.99 -28.89 -3.37
N GLU A 278 2.21 -28.88 -3.89
CA GLU A 278 3.39 -29.45 -3.24
C GLU A 278 4.26 -28.34 -2.63
N ILE A 279 4.55 -28.48 -1.35
CA ILE A 279 5.48 -27.64 -0.60
C ILE A 279 6.81 -28.37 -0.56
N ASN A 280 7.71 -27.98 -1.47
CA ASN A 280 9.04 -28.57 -1.59
C ASN A 280 10.13 -27.57 -1.19
N GLN A 281 10.85 -27.86 -0.12
CA GLN A 281 11.99 -27.07 0.35
C GLN A 281 13.23 -27.96 0.46
N PRO A 282 14.05 -28.03 -0.60
CA PRO A 282 15.26 -28.81 -0.57
C PRO A 282 16.32 -28.14 0.33
N PHE A 283 17.15 -28.94 1.00
CA PHE A 283 18.20 -28.44 1.89
C PHE A 283 17.65 -27.43 2.91
N ILE A 284 16.52 -27.77 3.55
CA ILE A 284 15.89 -26.87 4.52
C ILE A 284 16.69 -26.79 5.82
N THR A 285 17.35 -27.89 6.19
CA THR A 285 18.26 -27.97 7.33
C THR A 285 19.25 -29.12 7.14
N MET A 286 20.14 -29.35 8.11
CA MET A 286 21.12 -30.42 8.10
C MET A 286 21.24 -31.05 9.49
N ASP A 287 21.41 -32.37 9.55
CA ASP A 287 21.77 -33.10 10.77
C ASP A 287 23.04 -33.93 10.58
N ALA A 288 23.37 -34.77 11.56
CA ALA A 288 24.54 -35.65 11.50
C ALA A 288 24.49 -36.70 10.36
N THR A 289 23.31 -36.97 9.80
CA THR A 289 23.10 -37.90 8.69
C THR A 289 23.15 -37.22 7.33
N GLY A 290 23.14 -35.88 7.29
CA GLY A 290 23.27 -35.08 6.07
C GLY A 290 22.15 -34.04 5.92
N PRO A 291 22.02 -33.45 4.72
CA PRO A 291 20.98 -32.46 4.46
C PRO A 291 19.58 -33.08 4.51
N LYS A 292 18.62 -32.32 5.02
CA LYS A 292 17.20 -32.66 5.06
C LYS A 292 16.41 -31.81 4.07
N HIS A 293 15.34 -32.40 3.56
CA HIS A 293 14.43 -31.78 2.61
C HIS A 293 13.01 -31.84 3.20
N LEU A 294 12.21 -30.82 2.94
CA LEU A 294 10.77 -30.86 3.20
C LEU A 294 10.05 -31.15 1.89
N SER A 295 9.14 -32.12 1.90
CA SER A 295 8.25 -32.40 0.78
C SER A 295 6.87 -32.77 1.33
N LEU A 296 5.95 -31.82 1.36
CA LEU A 296 4.59 -32.01 1.86
C LEU A 296 3.58 -31.71 0.75
N THR A 297 2.51 -32.50 0.67
CA THR A 297 1.35 -32.16 -0.16
C THR A 297 0.28 -31.50 0.70
N LEU A 298 -0.12 -30.27 0.35
CA LEU A 298 -1.23 -29.57 1.00
C LEU A 298 -2.44 -29.61 0.07
N THR A 299 -3.56 -30.16 0.55
CA THR A 299 -4.84 -30.11 -0.17
C THR A 299 -5.66 -28.90 0.25
N ARG A 300 -6.56 -28.42 -0.61
CA ARG A 300 -7.50 -27.34 -0.28
C ARG A 300 -8.34 -27.68 0.95
N SER A 301 -8.85 -28.90 1.02
CA SER A 301 -9.63 -29.37 2.18
C SER A 301 -8.84 -29.33 3.49
N LYS A 302 -7.53 -29.62 3.43
CA LYS A 302 -6.66 -29.52 4.60
C LYS A 302 -6.42 -28.06 5.00
N LEU A 303 -6.16 -27.18 4.03
CA LEU A 303 -6.07 -25.74 4.28
C LEU A 303 -7.34 -25.18 4.94
N GLU A 304 -8.51 -25.50 4.39
CA GLU A 304 -9.80 -25.07 4.94
C GLU A 304 -10.00 -25.59 6.37
N SER A 305 -9.60 -26.83 6.66
CA SER A 305 -9.61 -27.37 8.02
C SER A 305 -8.66 -26.64 8.98
N LEU A 306 -7.46 -26.24 8.52
CA LEU A 306 -6.50 -25.49 9.33
C LEU A 306 -6.99 -24.07 9.62
N ALA A 307 -7.58 -23.42 8.62
CA ALA A 307 -8.03 -22.03 8.69
C ALA A 307 -9.49 -21.86 9.17
N HIS A 308 -10.21 -22.93 9.49
CA HIS A 308 -11.64 -22.90 9.81
C HIS A 308 -12.00 -21.82 10.84
N ASN A 309 -11.26 -21.76 11.96
CA ASN A 309 -11.53 -20.78 13.02
C ASN A 309 -11.31 -19.33 12.56
N LEU A 310 -10.36 -19.08 11.66
CA LEU A 310 -10.10 -17.75 11.10
C LEU A 310 -11.24 -17.31 10.19
N ILE A 311 -11.76 -18.24 9.38
CA ILE A 311 -12.90 -17.99 8.50
C ILE A 311 -14.16 -17.72 9.33
N GLU A 312 -14.44 -18.53 10.36
CA GLU A 312 -15.60 -18.35 11.24
C GLU A 312 -15.59 -17.00 11.97
N ARG A 313 -14.40 -16.49 12.35
CA ARG A 313 -14.25 -15.16 12.97
C ARG A 313 -14.77 -14.01 12.09
N THR A 314 -14.87 -14.20 10.77
CA THR A 314 -15.44 -13.17 9.86
C THR A 314 -16.96 -13.01 9.99
N LYS A 315 -17.68 -14.03 10.48
CA LYS A 315 -19.15 -14.03 10.51
C LYS A 315 -19.71 -13.03 11.51
N GLU A 316 -19.17 -13.00 12.73
CA GLU A 316 -19.72 -12.19 13.81
C GLU A 316 -19.68 -10.67 13.49
N PRO A 317 -18.57 -10.10 12.97
CA PRO A 317 -18.56 -8.71 12.53
C PRO A 317 -19.62 -8.42 11.46
N CYS A 318 -19.84 -9.31 10.48
CA CYS A 318 -20.85 -9.10 9.45
C CYS A 318 -22.27 -9.06 10.03
N LEU A 319 -22.59 -9.98 10.95
CA LEU A 319 -23.89 -10.01 11.61
C LEU A 319 -24.11 -8.77 12.49
N LYS A 320 -23.05 -8.30 13.16
CA LYS A 320 -23.08 -7.04 13.93
C LYS A 320 -23.31 -5.83 13.03
N ALA A 321 -22.59 -5.74 11.91
CA ALA A 321 -22.74 -4.63 10.97
C ALA A 321 -24.16 -4.56 10.38
N LEU A 322 -24.76 -5.69 10.01
CA LEU A 322 -26.17 -5.76 9.57
C LEU A 322 -27.12 -5.28 10.67
N LYS A 323 -26.92 -5.76 11.91
CA LYS A 323 -27.73 -5.37 13.06
C LYS A 323 -27.61 -3.88 13.37
N ASP A 324 -26.39 -3.35 13.34
CA ASP A 324 -26.10 -1.94 13.63
C ASP A 324 -26.70 -1.02 12.55
N ALA A 325 -26.69 -1.45 11.28
CA ALA A 325 -27.38 -0.77 10.18
C ALA A 325 -28.92 -0.89 10.24
N GLY A 326 -29.46 -1.75 11.13
CA GLY A 326 -30.89 -2.03 11.20
C GLY A 326 -31.43 -2.81 9.99
N LEU A 327 -30.56 -3.54 9.30
CA LEU A 327 -30.87 -4.25 8.06
C LEU A 327 -30.83 -5.77 8.23
N LYS A 328 -31.58 -6.46 7.38
CA LYS A 328 -31.48 -7.91 7.19
C LYS A 328 -30.62 -8.21 5.97
N LYS A 329 -30.15 -9.46 5.85
CA LYS A 329 -29.34 -9.88 4.71
C LYS A 329 -30.08 -9.71 3.37
N GLU A 330 -31.40 -9.85 3.37
CA GLU A 330 -32.24 -9.67 2.18
C GLU A 330 -32.28 -8.22 1.68
N ASP A 331 -32.00 -7.25 2.56
CA ASP A 331 -31.96 -5.83 2.22
C ASP A 331 -30.67 -5.42 1.50
N ILE A 332 -29.62 -6.27 1.54
CA ILE A 332 -28.36 -6.02 0.86
C ILE A 332 -28.50 -6.35 -0.62
N ASN A 333 -28.32 -5.36 -1.50
CA ASN A 333 -28.43 -5.52 -2.94
C ASN A 333 -27.22 -6.24 -3.53
N GLU A 334 -26.01 -5.80 -3.19
CA GLU A 334 -24.74 -6.31 -3.74
C GLU A 334 -23.66 -6.42 -2.67
N ILE A 335 -22.71 -7.33 -2.89
CA ILE A 335 -21.58 -7.58 -1.99
C ILE A 335 -20.29 -7.31 -2.76
N ILE A 336 -19.45 -6.43 -2.26
CA ILE A 336 -18.17 -6.06 -2.87
C ILE A 336 -17.07 -6.78 -2.10
N LEU A 337 -16.31 -7.64 -2.78
CA LEU A 337 -15.17 -8.33 -2.19
C LEU A 337 -13.90 -7.51 -2.41
N VAL A 338 -13.17 -7.24 -1.32
CA VAL A 338 -11.95 -6.45 -1.30
C VAL A 338 -10.85 -7.23 -0.59
N GLY A 339 -9.61 -7.08 -1.04
CA GLY A 339 -8.45 -7.75 -0.44
C GLY A 339 -8.23 -9.17 -0.98
N GLY A 340 -6.95 -9.51 -1.20
CA GLY A 340 -6.55 -10.74 -1.87
C GLY A 340 -6.99 -12.04 -1.16
N MET A 341 -7.24 -12.01 0.14
CA MET A 341 -7.67 -13.20 0.89
C MET A 341 -9.13 -13.60 0.57
N THR A 342 -9.94 -12.68 0.03
CA THR A 342 -11.29 -12.98 -0.49
C THR A 342 -11.29 -13.85 -1.75
N ARG A 343 -10.12 -14.10 -2.35
CA ARG A 343 -9.97 -15.06 -3.47
C ARG A 343 -10.09 -16.52 -3.01
N MET A 344 -9.97 -16.80 -1.71
CA MET A 344 -10.11 -18.16 -1.19
C MET A 344 -11.56 -18.65 -1.32
N PRO A 345 -11.81 -19.82 -1.94
CA PRO A 345 -13.17 -20.34 -2.16
C PRO A 345 -14.01 -20.43 -0.87
N ALA A 346 -13.45 -20.95 0.22
CA ALA A 346 -14.17 -21.06 1.49
C ALA A 346 -14.57 -19.70 2.09
N VAL A 347 -13.82 -18.63 1.83
CA VAL A 347 -14.20 -17.28 2.25
C VAL A 347 -15.41 -16.80 1.43
N GLN A 348 -15.42 -17.05 0.12
CA GLN A 348 -16.56 -16.70 -0.74
C GLN A 348 -17.82 -17.49 -0.38
N GLU A 349 -17.69 -18.76 -0.02
CA GLU A 349 -18.81 -19.56 0.47
C GLU A 349 -19.36 -19.01 1.79
N VAL A 350 -18.50 -18.59 2.73
CA VAL A 350 -18.97 -17.95 3.98
C VAL A 350 -19.67 -16.62 3.71
N VAL A 351 -19.19 -15.82 2.77
CA VAL A 351 -19.89 -14.60 2.34
C VAL A 351 -21.29 -14.95 1.81
N LYS A 352 -21.40 -15.98 0.98
CA LYS A 352 -22.67 -16.47 0.43
C LYS A 352 -23.60 -17.00 1.52
N ASP A 353 -23.08 -17.68 2.53
CA ASP A 353 -23.85 -18.17 3.67
C ASP A 353 -24.41 -17.01 4.53
N ILE A 354 -23.61 -15.96 4.75
CA ILE A 354 -24.01 -14.80 5.55
C ILE A 354 -25.10 -13.99 4.82
N PHE A 355 -24.83 -13.62 3.57
CA PHE A 355 -25.63 -12.63 2.85
C PHE A 355 -26.65 -13.24 1.88
N GLY A 356 -26.56 -14.54 1.60
CA GLY A 356 -27.43 -15.24 0.65
C GLY A 356 -27.17 -14.91 -0.82
N LYS A 357 -26.08 -14.22 -1.14
CA LYS A 357 -25.71 -13.76 -2.49
C LYS A 357 -24.21 -13.95 -2.75
N GLU A 358 -23.85 -14.08 -4.02
CA GLU A 358 -22.44 -14.13 -4.42
C GLU A 358 -21.82 -12.72 -4.45
N GLY A 359 -20.52 -12.65 -4.20
CA GLY A 359 -19.74 -11.44 -4.35
C GLY A 359 -19.73 -10.93 -5.79
N ASN A 360 -19.77 -9.62 -5.95
CA ASN A 360 -19.68 -8.94 -7.23
C ASN A 360 -18.30 -9.21 -7.87
N LYS A 361 -18.29 -9.57 -9.16
CA LYS A 361 -17.07 -9.91 -9.94
C LYS A 361 -16.58 -8.77 -10.84
N GLY A 362 -17.25 -7.62 -10.82
CA GLY A 362 -16.96 -6.45 -11.64
C GLY A 362 -15.89 -5.53 -11.07
N VAL A 363 -15.42 -5.78 -9.84
CA VAL A 363 -14.31 -5.04 -9.23
C VAL A 363 -13.10 -5.93 -9.06
N ASN A 364 -11.89 -5.36 -9.22
CA ASN A 364 -10.66 -6.07 -8.90
C ASN A 364 -10.32 -5.87 -7.41
N PRO A 365 -10.33 -6.93 -6.58
CA PRO A 365 -10.15 -6.81 -5.13
C PRO A 365 -8.78 -6.26 -4.72
N ASP A 366 -7.78 -6.31 -5.61
CA ASP A 366 -6.41 -5.83 -5.33
C ASP A 366 -6.17 -4.37 -5.75
N GLU A 367 -7.13 -3.76 -6.47
CA GLU A 367 -6.97 -2.43 -7.08
C GLU A 367 -8.07 -1.43 -6.67
N VAL A 368 -9.26 -1.94 -6.32
CA VAL A 368 -10.48 -1.15 -6.11
C VAL A 368 -10.33 -0.07 -5.04
N VAL A 369 -9.52 -0.33 -4.00
CA VAL A 369 -9.23 0.62 -2.92
C VAL A 369 -8.42 1.82 -3.43
N ALA A 370 -7.33 1.57 -4.19
CA ALA A 370 -6.51 2.64 -4.75
C ALA A 370 -7.30 3.47 -5.78
N VAL A 371 -8.13 2.81 -6.60
CA VAL A 371 -9.06 3.45 -7.53
C VAL A 371 -10.00 4.40 -6.78
N GLY A 372 -10.60 3.94 -5.69
CA GLY A 372 -11.45 4.74 -4.82
C GLY A 372 -10.76 5.96 -4.22
N ALA A 373 -9.53 5.78 -3.74
CA ALA A 373 -8.71 6.87 -3.23
C ALA A 373 -8.39 7.92 -4.30
N ALA A 374 -8.17 7.50 -5.56
CA ALA A 374 -7.96 8.42 -6.67
C ALA A 374 -9.24 9.20 -7.01
N ILE A 375 -10.40 8.54 -7.00
CA ILE A 375 -11.71 9.20 -7.18
C ILE A 375 -11.91 10.25 -6.08
N GLN A 376 -11.63 9.91 -4.82
CA GLN A 376 -11.67 10.87 -3.71
C GLN A 376 -10.74 12.07 -3.96
N GLY A 377 -9.55 11.86 -4.51
CA GLY A 377 -8.67 12.94 -4.96
C GLY A 377 -9.33 13.82 -6.02
N GLY A 378 -10.01 13.20 -7.00
CA GLY A 378 -10.80 13.90 -8.02
C GLY A 378 -11.96 14.73 -7.46
N VAL A 379 -12.62 14.25 -6.40
CA VAL A 379 -13.66 15.01 -5.68
C VAL A 379 -13.07 16.25 -5.02
N LEU A 380 -11.90 16.13 -4.38
CA LEU A 380 -11.22 17.24 -3.70
C LEU A 380 -10.71 18.31 -4.68
N THR A 381 -10.31 17.93 -5.89
CA THR A 381 -9.90 18.88 -6.93
C THR A 381 -11.09 19.50 -7.70
N GLY A 382 -12.28 18.91 -7.58
CA GLY A 382 -13.48 19.26 -8.34
C GLY A 382 -13.53 18.67 -9.76
N GLU A 383 -12.63 17.72 -10.07
CA GLU A 383 -12.67 16.93 -11.33
C GLU A 383 -13.87 15.97 -11.34
N VAL A 384 -14.19 15.39 -10.18
CA VAL A 384 -15.39 14.56 -9.97
C VAL A 384 -16.42 15.40 -9.24
N LYS A 385 -17.61 15.54 -9.83
CA LYS A 385 -18.72 16.34 -9.30
C LYS A 385 -19.84 15.45 -8.77
N ASP A 386 -20.72 16.04 -7.97
CA ASP A 386 -21.96 15.42 -7.50
C ASP A 386 -21.73 14.13 -6.69
N VAL A 387 -20.61 14.05 -5.97
CA VAL A 387 -20.30 12.97 -5.03
C VAL A 387 -20.23 13.52 -3.61
N LEU A 388 -21.06 13.00 -2.72
CA LEU A 388 -21.05 13.30 -1.29
C LEU A 388 -20.75 12.03 -0.50
N LEU A 389 -19.77 12.08 0.38
CA LEU A 389 -19.38 10.97 1.24
C LEU A 389 -19.74 11.31 2.68
N LEU A 390 -20.59 10.48 3.27
CA LEU A 390 -21.00 10.50 4.66
C LEU A 390 -20.41 9.27 5.34
N ASP A 391 -19.33 9.48 6.07
CA ASP A 391 -18.62 8.42 6.80
C ASP A 391 -19.11 8.38 8.25
N VAL A 392 -18.65 7.40 9.05
CA VAL A 392 -19.04 7.24 10.46
C VAL A 392 -17.85 7.04 11.40
N THR A 393 -18.02 7.34 12.69
CA THR A 393 -17.04 6.93 13.71
C THR A 393 -17.14 5.42 13.99
N PRO A 394 -16.05 4.65 13.94
CA PRO A 394 -16.10 3.18 14.11
C PRO A 394 -16.30 2.74 15.56
N LEU A 395 -15.99 3.62 16.53
CA LEU A 395 -16.03 3.32 17.97
C LEU A 395 -16.74 4.43 18.73
N THR A 396 -17.39 4.03 19.83
CA THR A 396 -18.05 4.95 20.74
C THR A 396 -17.02 5.82 21.46
N LEU A 397 -17.31 7.12 21.53
CA LEU A 397 -16.50 8.14 22.19
C LEU A 397 -17.27 8.67 23.40
N GLY A 398 -16.58 8.76 24.53
CA GLY A 398 -17.20 9.16 25.79
C GLY A 398 -16.21 9.71 26.80
N ILE A 399 -16.71 9.93 28.02
CA ILE A 399 -15.88 10.38 29.15
C ILE A 399 -16.06 9.47 30.37
N GLU A 400 -15.03 9.44 31.22
CA GLU A 400 -15.18 8.87 32.57
C GLU A 400 -16.08 9.77 33.43
N THR A 401 -17.02 9.13 34.13
CA THR A 401 -17.93 9.78 35.09
C THR A 401 -17.83 9.12 36.46
N MET A 402 -18.49 9.70 37.48
CA MET A 402 -18.46 9.20 38.85
C MET A 402 -18.78 7.70 38.92
N GLY A 403 -17.93 6.94 39.63
CA GLY A 403 -18.03 5.48 39.71
C GLY A 403 -17.17 4.72 38.70
N GLY A 404 -16.33 5.42 37.92
CA GLY A 404 -15.42 4.80 36.96
C GLY A 404 -16.14 4.23 35.72
N VAL A 405 -17.29 4.81 35.38
CA VAL A 405 -18.15 4.36 34.27
C VAL A 405 -17.88 5.23 33.05
N MET A 406 -17.79 4.59 31.88
CA MET A 406 -17.76 5.29 30.59
C MET A 406 -19.17 5.79 30.26
N THR A 407 -19.35 7.10 30.14
CA THR A 407 -20.58 7.71 29.61
C THR A 407 -20.38 8.07 28.15
N PRO A 408 -21.12 7.45 27.21
CA PRO A 408 -21.00 7.75 25.79
C PRO A 408 -21.57 9.12 25.45
N LEU A 409 -20.89 9.87 24.57
CA LEU A 409 -21.36 11.14 24.00
C LEU A 409 -21.60 11.03 22.50
N VAL A 410 -20.75 10.26 21.81
CA VAL A 410 -20.89 9.93 20.39
C VAL A 410 -20.86 8.42 20.28
N GLU A 411 -22.00 7.81 19.97
CA GLU A 411 -22.10 6.37 19.75
C GLU A 411 -21.35 5.97 18.46
N ARG A 412 -20.82 4.75 18.41
CA ARG A 412 -20.29 4.19 17.16
C ARG A 412 -21.33 4.26 16.03
N ASN A 413 -20.85 4.28 14.80
CA ASN A 413 -21.63 4.48 13.58
C ASN A 413 -22.37 5.84 13.50
N THR A 414 -22.06 6.81 14.36
CA THR A 414 -22.54 8.19 14.17
C THR A 414 -21.86 8.80 12.94
N THR A 415 -22.65 9.34 12.01
CA THR A 415 -22.17 10.05 10.81
C THR A 415 -21.25 11.20 11.17
N ILE A 416 -20.15 11.36 10.42
CA ILE A 416 -19.17 12.44 10.56
C ILE A 416 -19.12 13.29 9.28
N PRO A 417 -18.87 14.62 9.39
CA PRO A 417 -18.58 15.37 10.62
C PRO A 417 -19.80 15.55 11.53
N THR A 418 -19.59 15.67 12.85
CA THR A 418 -20.67 15.81 13.83
C THR A 418 -20.24 16.53 15.11
N GLN A 419 -21.19 17.13 15.81
CA GLN A 419 -20.97 17.74 17.11
C GLN A 419 -22.01 17.25 18.12
N LYS A 420 -21.55 16.78 19.28
CA LYS A 420 -22.39 16.37 20.41
C LYS A 420 -21.98 17.13 21.66
N LYS A 421 -22.98 17.55 22.44
CA LYS A 421 -22.76 18.31 23.68
C LYS A 421 -23.58 17.70 24.81
N GLN A 422 -23.00 17.62 25.99
CA GLN A 422 -23.69 17.17 27.19
C GLN A 422 -23.21 17.94 28.41
N VAL A 423 -24.13 18.28 29.30
CA VAL A 423 -23.84 19.00 30.53
C VAL A 423 -23.63 18.00 31.66
N PHE A 424 -22.47 18.12 32.32
CA PHE A 424 -22.07 17.40 33.51
C PHE A 424 -21.96 18.36 34.70
N SER A 425 -21.63 17.84 35.87
CA SER A 425 -21.43 18.65 37.08
C SER A 425 -20.30 18.08 37.95
N THR A 426 -19.82 18.87 38.91
CA THR A 426 -18.85 18.45 39.93
C THR A 426 -19.36 17.29 40.79
N ALA A 427 -18.44 16.42 41.19
CA ALA A 427 -18.70 15.24 42.02
C ALA A 427 -18.52 15.51 43.53
N ALA A 428 -17.86 16.62 43.89
CA ALA A 428 -17.59 17.02 45.28
C ALA A 428 -17.91 18.51 45.52
N ASP A 429 -18.19 18.85 46.78
CA ASP A 429 -18.45 20.23 47.21
C ASP A 429 -17.18 21.07 47.08
N ASN A 430 -17.32 22.30 46.57
CA ASN A 430 -16.22 23.25 46.37
C ASN A 430 -15.07 22.69 45.51
N GLN A 431 -15.36 21.77 44.60
CA GLN A 431 -14.40 21.18 43.69
C GLN A 431 -13.79 22.26 42.76
N PRO A 432 -12.49 22.58 42.86
CA PRO A 432 -11.88 23.71 42.16
C PRO A 432 -11.55 23.41 40.69
N ALA A 433 -11.54 22.12 40.30
CA ALA A 433 -11.26 21.69 38.94
C ALA A 433 -11.99 20.37 38.63
N VAL A 434 -12.40 20.18 37.37
CA VAL A 434 -12.96 18.92 36.86
C VAL A 434 -12.01 18.32 35.83
N THR A 435 -11.59 17.08 36.07
CA THR A 435 -10.82 16.29 35.11
C THR A 435 -11.76 15.65 34.10
N ILE A 436 -11.53 15.91 32.81
CA ILE A 436 -12.20 15.26 31.70
C ILE A 436 -11.26 14.21 31.15
N ARG A 437 -11.59 12.93 31.37
CA ARG A 437 -10.88 11.79 30.77
C ARG A 437 -11.69 11.27 29.60
N VAL A 438 -11.15 11.39 28.40
CA VAL A 438 -11.78 11.04 27.12
C VAL A 438 -11.40 9.61 26.76
N LEU A 439 -12.40 8.81 26.40
CA LEU A 439 -12.29 7.37 26.19
C LEU A 439 -12.88 6.98 24.83
N GLN A 440 -12.32 5.92 24.24
CA GLN A 440 -12.84 5.26 23.04
C GLN A 440 -13.01 3.76 23.30
N GLY A 441 -14.21 3.22 23.02
CA GLY A 441 -14.51 1.80 23.13
C GLY A 441 -15.94 1.48 23.54
N GLU A 442 -16.26 0.19 23.64
CA GLU A 442 -17.63 -0.32 23.83
C GLU A 442 -17.88 -0.89 25.24
N ARG A 443 -16.90 -0.78 26.14
CA ARG A 443 -16.96 -1.38 27.48
C ARG A 443 -17.63 -0.39 28.44
N LYS A 444 -18.40 -0.90 29.41
CA LYS A 444 -19.13 -0.04 30.37
C LYS A 444 -18.21 0.66 31.38
N MET A 445 -17.11 0.02 31.76
CA MET A 445 -16.17 0.56 32.73
C MET A 445 -15.08 1.36 32.03
N ALA A 446 -14.74 2.54 32.56
CA ALA A 446 -13.77 3.46 31.95
C ALA A 446 -12.40 2.80 31.72
N ASN A 447 -11.93 2.01 32.69
CA ASN A 447 -10.61 1.35 32.64
C ASN A 447 -10.52 0.18 31.65
N ASP A 448 -11.65 -0.28 31.12
CA ASP A 448 -11.68 -1.33 30.09
C ASP A 448 -11.66 -0.75 28.66
N ASN A 449 -11.65 0.58 28.53
CA ASN A 449 -11.60 1.29 27.25
C ASN A 449 -10.26 2.02 27.09
N ARG A 450 -9.96 2.42 25.85
CA ARG A 450 -8.74 3.16 25.55
C ARG A 450 -8.92 4.62 25.94
N GLU A 451 -8.06 5.11 26.82
CA GLU A 451 -7.94 6.54 27.07
C GLU A 451 -7.24 7.20 25.88
N ILE A 452 -7.89 8.23 25.32
CA ILE A 452 -7.38 8.97 24.16
C ILE A 452 -7.00 10.41 24.51
N GLY A 453 -7.49 10.94 25.64
CA GLY A 453 -7.10 12.27 26.10
C GLY A 453 -7.53 12.54 27.53
N ARG A 454 -6.84 13.49 28.16
CA ARG A 454 -7.14 13.92 29.52
C ARG A 454 -6.76 15.38 29.71
N PHE A 455 -7.66 16.16 30.30
CA PHE A 455 -7.42 17.55 30.62
C PHE A 455 -8.27 18.02 31.80
N ASP A 456 -7.80 19.07 32.47
CA ASP A 456 -8.49 19.65 33.61
C ASP A 456 -9.11 21.00 33.24
N LEU A 457 -10.39 21.17 33.53
CA LEU A 457 -11.03 22.49 33.57
C LEU A 457 -10.85 23.04 34.99
N SER A 458 -9.92 23.98 35.14
CA SER A 458 -9.57 24.60 36.42
C SER A 458 -10.39 25.84 36.76
N ASP A 459 -10.21 26.31 37.99
CA ASP A 459 -10.74 27.58 38.51
C ASP A 459 -12.28 27.67 38.48
N ILE A 460 -12.92 26.55 38.78
CA ILE A 460 -14.37 26.45 38.97
C ILE A 460 -14.74 27.16 40.28
N PRO A 461 -15.70 28.11 40.27
CA PRO A 461 -16.14 28.79 41.48
C PRO A 461 -16.61 27.80 42.57
N PRO A 462 -16.30 28.04 43.86
CA PRO A 462 -16.78 27.19 44.95
C PRO A 462 -18.31 27.13 44.99
N ALA A 463 -18.85 25.93 44.81
CA ALA A 463 -20.28 25.65 44.90
C ALA A 463 -20.51 24.22 45.42
N PRO A 464 -21.67 23.95 46.05
CA PRO A 464 -22.11 22.58 46.34
C PRO A 464 -22.03 21.66 45.11
N ARG A 465 -21.73 20.38 45.33
CA ARG A 465 -21.74 19.37 44.25
C ARG A 465 -23.08 19.37 43.52
N GLY A 466 -23.06 19.11 42.22
CA GLY A 466 -24.28 19.10 41.41
C GLY A 466 -24.73 20.48 40.89
N ILE A 467 -24.12 21.58 41.34
CA ILE A 467 -24.50 22.94 40.94
C ILE A 467 -23.69 23.46 39.73
N PRO A 468 -22.34 23.35 39.68
CA PRO A 468 -21.58 23.78 38.50
C PRO A 468 -22.03 23.04 37.25
N GLN A 469 -22.29 23.77 36.16
CA GLN A 469 -22.70 23.18 34.89
C GLN A 469 -21.54 23.17 33.92
N ILE A 470 -20.98 22.00 33.68
CA ILE A 470 -19.84 21.78 32.80
C ILE A 470 -20.34 21.21 31.48
N GLU A 471 -20.48 22.04 30.45
CA GLU A 471 -20.78 21.60 29.09
C GLU A 471 -19.52 20.96 28.48
N VAL A 472 -19.60 19.67 28.16
CA VAL A 472 -18.57 18.96 27.41
C VAL A 472 -19.05 18.77 25.98
N ALA A 473 -18.25 19.22 25.01
CA ALA A 473 -18.53 19.12 23.59
C ALA A 473 -17.51 18.22 22.89
N PHE A 474 -18.00 17.30 22.06
CA PHE A 474 -17.22 16.44 21.18
C PHE A 474 -17.53 16.87 19.75
N ASP A 475 -16.52 17.30 19.02
CA ASP A 475 -16.60 17.75 17.64
C ASP A 475 -15.68 16.89 16.79
N ILE A 476 -16.24 16.19 15.81
CA ILE A 476 -15.51 15.26 14.94
C ILE A 476 -15.56 15.80 13.52
N ASP A 477 -14.39 16.00 12.92
CA ASP A 477 -14.27 16.50 11.55
C ASP A 477 -14.43 15.40 10.48
N ALA A 478 -14.26 15.78 9.21
CA ALA A 478 -14.41 14.86 8.07
C ALA A 478 -13.26 13.83 7.92
N ASP A 479 -12.13 14.05 8.59
CA ASP A 479 -11.02 13.08 8.69
C ASP A 479 -11.24 12.11 9.88
N GLY A 480 -12.25 12.37 10.71
CA GLY A 480 -12.55 11.62 11.93
C GLY A 480 -11.75 12.09 13.15
N ILE A 481 -11.12 13.27 13.09
CA ILE A 481 -10.31 13.81 14.19
C ILE A 481 -11.22 14.44 15.25
N LEU A 482 -11.00 14.07 16.51
CA LEU A 482 -11.81 14.52 17.64
C LEU A 482 -11.22 15.79 18.30
N HIS A 483 -12.06 16.82 18.41
CA HIS A 483 -11.86 17.99 19.24
C HIS A 483 -12.79 17.91 20.45
N VAL A 484 -12.23 18.02 21.66
CA VAL A 484 -13.01 18.00 22.89
C VAL A 484 -12.86 19.34 23.60
N SER A 485 -13.97 19.96 23.96
CA SER A 485 -13.98 21.12 24.85
C SER A 485 -14.84 20.89 26.08
N ALA A 486 -14.47 21.54 27.18
CA ALA A 486 -15.23 21.60 28.40
C ALA A 486 -15.36 23.06 28.82
N LYS A 487 -16.58 23.50 29.09
CA LYS A 487 -16.91 24.87 29.44
C LYS A 487 -17.80 24.92 30.67
N ASP A 488 -17.38 25.66 31.69
CA ASP A 488 -18.29 26.05 32.76
C ASP A 488 -19.22 27.14 32.24
N ILE A 489 -20.52 26.82 32.18
CA ILE A 489 -21.54 27.72 31.63
C ILE A 489 -21.64 29.01 32.46
N SER A 490 -21.42 28.91 33.78
CA SER A 490 -21.62 30.03 34.70
C SER A 490 -20.50 31.07 34.63
N SER A 491 -19.25 30.61 34.64
CA SER A 491 -18.07 31.50 34.56
C SER A 491 -17.64 31.79 33.12
N GLY A 492 -18.10 31.01 32.15
CA GLY A 492 -17.69 31.08 30.76
C GLY A 492 -16.28 30.54 30.50
N LYS A 493 -15.57 30.04 31.53
CA LYS A 493 -14.25 29.45 31.39
C LYS A 493 -14.33 28.18 30.55
N GLU A 494 -13.41 28.07 29.61
CA GLU A 494 -13.32 26.95 28.70
C GLU A 494 -11.91 26.40 28.70
N GLN A 495 -11.81 25.08 28.60
CA GLN A 495 -10.61 24.38 28.19
C GLN A 495 -10.97 23.50 27.00
N LYS A 496 -10.10 23.48 26.02
CA LYS A 496 -10.26 22.62 24.85
C LYS A 496 -8.95 21.93 24.57
N ILE A 497 -9.06 20.68 24.18
CA ILE A 497 -7.96 19.92 23.65
C ILE A 497 -8.35 19.42 22.26
N ARG A 498 -7.41 19.51 21.35
CA ARG A 498 -7.44 18.62 20.21
C ARG A 498 -6.96 17.27 20.72
N ILE A 499 -7.72 16.21 20.48
CA ILE A 499 -7.23 14.87 20.76
C ILE A 499 -6.21 14.58 19.68
N GLU A 500 -4.96 14.83 20.02
CA GLU A 500 -3.80 14.38 19.25
C GLU A 500 -3.43 13.00 19.77
N ALA A 501 -3.12 12.09 18.86
CA ALA A 501 -2.78 10.73 19.21
C ALA A 501 -1.69 10.67 20.28
N GLN A 502 -1.98 10.06 21.44
CA GLN A 502 -0.98 9.82 22.51
C GLN A 502 0.15 8.87 22.09
N SER A 503 -0.01 8.21 20.95
CA SER A 503 0.95 7.32 20.30
C SER A 503 1.16 7.83 18.89
N GLY A 504 2.42 7.89 18.47
CA GLY A 504 2.82 8.56 17.24
C GLY A 504 4.07 9.40 17.44
N LEU A 505 4.49 10.06 16.37
CA LEU A 505 5.73 10.81 16.32
C LEU A 505 5.51 12.24 16.80
N ARG A 506 6.46 12.78 17.58
CA ARG A 506 6.46 14.21 17.92
C ARG A 506 6.89 15.01 16.71
N GLU A 507 6.50 16.29 16.64
CA GLU A 507 6.88 17.17 15.53
C GLU A 507 8.40 17.20 15.29
N ASP A 508 9.21 17.27 16.35
CA ASP A 508 10.68 17.23 16.22
C ASP A 508 11.19 15.90 15.62
N ASP A 509 10.53 14.79 15.96
CA ASP A 509 10.85 13.47 15.40
C ASP A 509 10.45 13.39 13.93
N ILE A 510 9.28 13.94 13.55
CA ILE A 510 8.82 14.05 12.16
C ILE A 510 9.78 14.90 11.33
N GLN A 511 10.20 16.07 11.82
CA GLN A 511 11.14 16.95 11.11
C GLN A 511 12.51 16.29 10.91
N ARG A 512 12.99 15.53 11.92
CA ARG A 512 14.20 14.71 11.78
C ARG A 512 14.02 13.65 10.69
N MET A 513 12.91 12.91 10.72
CA MET A 513 12.63 11.85 9.76
C MET A 513 12.43 12.36 8.33
N LEU A 514 11.82 13.54 8.16
CA LEU A 514 11.72 14.24 6.88
C LEU A 514 13.11 14.50 6.30
N LYS A 515 14.00 15.08 7.10
CA LYS A 515 15.37 15.35 6.69
C LYS A 515 16.14 14.07 6.39
N ASP A 516 15.96 13.03 7.20
CA ASP A 516 16.57 11.72 6.96
C ASP A 516 16.04 11.11 5.65
N ALA A 517 14.74 11.18 5.38
CA ALA A 517 14.13 10.72 4.14
C ALA A 517 14.70 11.46 2.91
N GLU A 518 14.87 12.78 2.97
CA GLU A 518 15.50 13.59 1.92
C GLU A 518 16.97 13.23 1.71
N LEU A 519 17.76 13.12 2.79
CA LEU A 519 19.17 12.73 2.73
C LEU A 519 19.34 11.38 2.07
N HIS A 520 18.51 10.41 2.46
CA HIS A 520 18.60 9.09 1.89
C HIS A 520 18.09 9.01 0.45
N ALA A 521 17.11 9.83 0.05
CA ALA A 521 16.73 9.93 -1.36
C ALA A 521 17.90 10.39 -2.24
N GLU A 522 18.72 11.32 -1.74
CA GLU A 522 19.97 11.73 -2.40
C GLU A 522 21.03 10.62 -2.41
N GLU A 523 21.14 9.82 -1.35
CA GLU A 523 22.03 8.63 -1.32
C GLU A 523 21.59 7.56 -2.34
N ASP A 524 20.29 7.28 -2.39
CA ASP A 524 19.68 6.32 -3.32
C ASP A 524 19.89 6.79 -4.78
N LYS A 525 19.75 8.09 -5.04
CA LYS A 525 20.04 8.71 -6.35
C LYS A 525 21.51 8.56 -6.74
N LYS A 526 22.44 8.89 -5.84
CA LYS A 526 23.88 8.70 -6.11
C LYS A 526 24.20 7.25 -6.41
N ARG A 527 23.66 6.32 -5.62
CA ARG A 527 23.87 4.88 -5.83
C ARG A 527 23.31 4.40 -7.16
N LYS A 528 22.17 4.92 -7.59
CA LYS A 528 21.63 4.68 -8.94
C LYS A 528 22.59 5.15 -10.03
N GLU A 529 23.12 6.37 -9.91
CA GLU A 529 24.12 6.91 -10.85
C GLU A 529 25.39 6.05 -10.87
N GLU A 530 25.86 5.56 -9.72
CA GLU A 530 27.00 4.65 -9.62
C GLU A 530 26.77 3.35 -10.39
N VAL A 531 25.59 2.73 -10.24
CA VAL A 531 25.22 1.50 -10.95
C VAL A 531 25.09 1.76 -12.46
N GLU A 532 24.50 2.89 -12.86
CA GLU A 532 24.39 3.29 -14.27
C GLU A 532 25.77 3.45 -14.92
N ILE A 533 26.70 4.16 -14.27
CA ILE A 533 28.07 4.33 -14.77
C ILE A 533 28.77 2.97 -14.95
N ARG A 534 28.57 2.04 -14.01
CA ARG A 534 29.15 0.69 -14.09
C ARG A 534 28.59 -0.10 -15.26
N ASN A 535 27.26 -0.08 -15.43
CA ASN A 535 26.58 -0.74 -16.53
C ASN A 535 26.97 -0.14 -17.89
N GLU A 536 27.11 1.18 -17.97
CA GLU A 536 27.57 1.87 -19.18
C GLU A 536 29.02 1.49 -19.52
N ALA A 537 29.91 1.44 -18.52
CA ALA A 537 31.30 1.05 -18.72
C ALA A 537 31.43 -0.42 -19.16
N ASP A 538 30.63 -1.32 -18.60
CA ASP A 538 30.58 -2.73 -19.00
C ASP A 538 30.03 -2.89 -20.43
N SER A 539 28.90 -2.24 -20.75
CA SER A 539 28.31 -2.22 -22.09
C SER A 539 29.25 -1.60 -23.14
N LEU A 540 29.97 -0.54 -22.79
CA LEU A 540 31.00 0.05 -23.64
C LEU A 540 32.16 -0.93 -23.88
N SER A 541 32.64 -1.59 -22.83
CA SER A 541 33.70 -2.62 -22.92
C SER A 541 33.30 -3.75 -23.86
N PHE A 542 32.06 -4.23 -23.76
CA PHE A 542 31.52 -5.25 -24.64
C PHE A 542 31.43 -4.77 -26.10
N ARG A 543 30.90 -3.56 -26.34
CA ARG A 543 30.83 -2.97 -27.70
C ARG A 543 32.21 -2.77 -28.31
N ALA A 544 33.18 -2.33 -27.52
CA ALA A 544 34.56 -2.16 -27.95
C ALA A 544 35.19 -3.51 -28.34
N ALA A 545 35.02 -4.54 -27.52
CA ALA A 545 35.51 -5.89 -27.80
C ALA A 545 34.93 -6.44 -29.11
N LYS A 546 33.61 -6.30 -29.30
CA LYS A 546 32.91 -6.72 -30.52
C LYS A 546 33.41 -5.95 -31.75
N SER A 547 33.62 -4.64 -31.63
CA SER A 547 34.13 -3.80 -32.72
C SER A 547 35.55 -4.21 -33.14
N ILE A 548 36.42 -4.55 -32.18
CA ILE A 548 37.76 -5.09 -32.48
C ILE A 548 37.65 -6.40 -33.26
N GLU A 549 36.73 -7.29 -32.87
CA GLU A 549 36.53 -8.58 -33.53
C GLU A 549 36.03 -8.41 -34.98
N GLU A 550 35.03 -7.55 -35.20
CA GLU A 550 34.44 -7.30 -36.53
C GLU A 550 35.40 -6.61 -37.51
N TYR A 551 36.23 -5.67 -37.03
CA TYR A 551 37.09 -4.84 -37.89
C TYR A 551 38.57 -5.19 -37.78
N LYS A 552 38.92 -6.31 -37.16
CA LYS A 552 40.30 -6.70 -36.85
C LYS A 552 41.28 -6.58 -38.00
N GLU A 553 40.86 -6.95 -39.21
CA GLU A 553 41.70 -6.93 -40.42
C GLU A 553 41.85 -5.53 -41.05
N LYS A 554 40.97 -4.59 -40.69
CA LYS A 554 40.93 -3.22 -41.22
C LYS A 554 41.50 -2.19 -40.25
N LEU A 555 41.78 -2.59 -39.01
CA LEU A 555 42.30 -1.71 -37.96
C LEU A 555 43.83 -1.86 -37.83
N PRO A 556 44.57 -0.75 -37.64
CA PRO A 556 45.98 -0.81 -37.27
C PRO A 556 46.17 -1.60 -35.98
N LYS A 557 47.20 -2.46 -35.94
CA LYS A 557 47.50 -3.31 -34.77
C LYS A 557 47.68 -2.49 -33.50
N ASP A 558 48.36 -1.35 -33.59
CA ASP A 558 48.60 -0.46 -32.43
C ASP A 558 47.29 0.09 -31.84
N LEU A 559 46.28 0.34 -32.68
CA LEU A 559 44.97 0.78 -32.25
C LEU A 559 44.19 -0.37 -31.57
N VAL A 560 44.27 -1.57 -32.13
CA VAL A 560 43.67 -2.78 -31.54
C VAL A 560 44.25 -3.05 -30.15
N ASP A 561 45.57 -3.05 -30.01
CA ASP A 561 46.27 -3.29 -28.75
C ASP A 561 45.93 -2.21 -27.71
N THR A 562 45.82 -0.94 -28.14
CA THR A 562 45.42 0.18 -27.28
C THR A 562 43.99 0.01 -26.74
N ILE A 563 43.03 -0.32 -27.60
CA ILE A 563 41.63 -0.50 -27.20
C ILE A 563 41.48 -1.72 -26.29
N GLN A 564 42.16 -2.83 -26.58
CA GLN A 564 42.19 -4.01 -25.69
C GLN A 564 42.74 -3.67 -24.30
N SER A 565 43.81 -2.88 -24.23
CA SER A 565 44.34 -2.41 -22.94
C SER A 565 43.33 -1.57 -22.16
N LYS A 566 42.52 -0.74 -22.83
CA LYS A 566 41.49 0.09 -22.19
C LYS A 566 40.27 -0.72 -21.73
N ILE A 567 39.85 -1.73 -22.49
CA ILE A 567 38.82 -2.69 -22.05
C ILE A 567 39.27 -3.38 -20.76
N GLU A 568 40.54 -3.79 -20.69
CA GLU A 568 41.07 -4.50 -19.51
C GLU A 568 41.20 -3.57 -18.30
N ALA A 569 41.50 -2.28 -18.54
CA ALA A 569 41.48 -1.26 -17.50
C ALA A 569 40.06 -1.04 -16.94
N ILE A 570 39.02 -1.05 -17.79
CA ILE A 570 37.62 -0.98 -17.32
C ILE A 570 37.26 -2.23 -16.53
N LYS A 571 37.53 -3.45 -17.04
CA LYS A 571 37.24 -4.70 -16.31
C LYS A 571 37.87 -4.68 -14.91
N LYS A 572 39.14 -4.27 -14.82
CA LYS A 572 39.83 -4.15 -13.53
C LYS A 572 39.25 -3.04 -12.64
N ALA A 573 38.80 -1.93 -13.21
CA ALA A 573 38.14 -0.87 -12.45
C ALA A 573 36.77 -1.33 -11.91
N LEU A 574 36.03 -2.13 -12.68
CA LEU A 574 34.75 -2.73 -12.30
C LEU A 574 34.89 -3.78 -11.18
N GLU A 575 36.07 -4.35 -10.94
CA GLU A 575 36.30 -5.21 -9.76
C GLU A 575 36.26 -4.42 -8.43
N GLY A 576 36.50 -3.11 -8.48
CA GLY A 576 36.50 -2.22 -7.31
C GLY A 576 35.24 -1.37 -7.16
N MET A 577 35.26 -0.47 -6.18
CA MET A 577 34.17 0.49 -5.88
C MET A 577 34.51 1.95 -6.23
N ASP A 578 35.63 2.22 -6.91
CA ASP A 578 36.08 3.57 -7.25
C ASP A 578 35.40 4.07 -8.55
N ILE A 579 34.36 4.87 -8.39
CA ILE A 579 33.52 5.38 -9.48
C ILE A 579 34.27 6.39 -10.36
N GLU A 580 35.15 7.22 -9.78
CA GLU A 580 35.92 8.20 -10.56
C GLU A 580 36.95 7.50 -11.46
N ARG A 581 37.54 6.40 -10.97
CA ARG A 581 38.38 5.53 -11.80
C ARG A 581 37.60 4.88 -12.94
N ILE A 582 36.37 4.43 -12.69
CA ILE A 582 35.51 3.83 -13.72
C ILE A 582 35.11 4.88 -14.76
N LYS A 583 34.71 6.09 -14.35
CA LYS A 583 34.42 7.21 -15.26
C LYS A 583 35.62 7.57 -16.13
N THR A 584 36.80 7.66 -15.52
CA THR A 584 38.05 7.97 -16.24
C THR A 584 38.35 6.90 -17.27
N ALA A 585 38.34 5.61 -16.87
CA ALA A 585 38.59 4.50 -17.79
C ALA A 585 37.55 4.41 -18.91
N LYS A 586 36.27 4.71 -18.61
CA LYS A 586 35.19 4.81 -19.60
C LYS A 586 35.48 5.89 -20.64
N GLN A 587 35.78 7.12 -20.21
CA GLN A 587 36.09 8.24 -21.11
C GLN A 587 37.32 7.96 -21.99
N GLU A 588 38.35 7.35 -21.42
CA GLU A 588 39.54 6.94 -22.18
C GLU A 588 39.20 5.91 -23.26
N LEU A 589 38.36 4.91 -22.96
CA LEU A 589 37.91 3.94 -23.95
C LEU A 589 37.03 4.58 -25.03
N GLU A 590 36.08 5.44 -24.65
CA GLU A 590 35.22 6.18 -25.60
C GLU A 590 36.07 6.98 -26.60
N THR A 591 37.10 7.66 -26.10
CA THR A 591 38.03 8.42 -26.94
C THR A 591 38.74 7.53 -27.96
N GLN A 592 39.22 6.35 -27.54
CA GLN A 592 39.89 5.42 -28.45
C GLN A 592 38.94 4.77 -29.45
N MET A 593 37.69 4.52 -29.05
CA MET A 593 36.66 3.99 -29.95
C MET A 593 36.31 4.94 -31.09
N GLN A 594 36.45 6.26 -30.93
CA GLN A 594 36.23 7.22 -32.02
C GLN A 594 37.22 7.01 -33.19
N HIS A 595 38.46 6.61 -32.89
CA HIS A 595 39.48 6.33 -33.90
C HIS A 595 39.21 5.07 -34.73
N ILE A 596 38.34 4.16 -34.26
CA ILE A 596 37.88 3.02 -35.09
C ILE A 596 37.17 3.54 -36.34
N GLY A 597 36.27 4.51 -36.19
CA GLY A 597 35.53 5.10 -37.32
C GLY A 597 36.45 5.80 -38.33
N GLU A 598 37.44 6.53 -37.84
CA GLU A 598 38.46 7.19 -38.67
C GLU A 598 39.36 6.20 -39.41
N ALA A 599 39.75 5.11 -38.75
CA ALA A 599 40.58 4.06 -39.34
C ALA A 599 39.82 3.28 -40.42
N ILE A 600 38.55 2.96 -40.19
CA ILE A 600 37.68 2.30 -41.18
C ILE A 600 37.42 3.21 -42.38
N ALA A 601 37.18 4.51 -42.16
CA ALA A 601 36.99 5.48 -43.24
C ALA A 601 38.26 5.64 -44.10
N LYS A 602 39.46 5.64 -43.48
CA LYS A 602 40.74 5.66 -44.20
C LYS A 602 41.03 4.34 -44.93
N ALA A 603 40.66 3.19 -44.36
CA ALA A 603 40.78 1.89 -45.00
C ALA A 603 39.80 1.72 -46.18
N GLY A 604 38.61 2.35 -46.10
CA GLY A 604 37.63 2.43 -47.19
C GLY A 604 38.01 3.39 -48.32
N ALA A 605 38.93 4.33 -48.07
CA ALA A 605 39.46 5.26 -49.08
C ALA A 605 40.63 4.70 -49.89
N ALA A 606 41.08 3.47 -49.62
CA ALA A 606 42.19 2.80 -50.30
C ALA A 606 41.70 1.64 -51.19
N GLY A 607 40.90 1.96 -52.21
CA GLY A 607 40.56 1.04 -53.30
C GLY A 607 40.40 1.80 -54.61
N PRO A 608 41.17 1.51 -55.68
CA PRO A 608 40.97 2.14 -56.97
C PRO A 608 39.91 1.38 -57.75
N HIS A 609 38.76 1.99 -58.08
CA HIS A 609 38.09 1.75 -59.36
C HIS A 609 37.21 2.91 -59.79
N ALA A 610 37.29 3.16 -61.09
CA ALA A 610 36.78 4.30 -61.83
C ALA A 610 35.28 4.23 -62.13
N GLY A 611 34.66 5.41 -62.31
CA GLY A 611 33.47 5.63 -63.14
C GLY A 611 32.19 6.04 -62.38
N GLY A 612 31.85 7.34 -62.38
CA GLY A 612 30.53 7.87 -61.95
C GLY A 612 29.43 7.75 -63.03
N PRO A 613 28.28 8.48 -62.96
CA PRO A 613 27.87 9.48 -61.96
C PRO A 613 26.48 9.28 -61.31
N ASP A 614 26.39 9.74 -60.06
CA ASP A 614 25.39 10.66 -59.47
C ASP A 614 23.88 10.53 -59.75
N ALA A 615 23.10 10.30 -58.68
CA ALA A 615 21.79 10.92 -58.41
C ALA A 615 21.33 10.70 -56.95
N SER A 616 21.70 11.67 -56.10
CA SER A 616 20.95 12.30 -55.00
C SER A 616 19.82 11.56 -54.23
N TYR A 617 20.07 11.42 -52.91
CA TYR A 617 19.26 11.81 -51.73
C TYR A 617 17.74 11.59 -51.66
N GLY A 618 17.31 10.91 -50.58
CA GLY A 618 15.96 10.98 -50.02
C GLY A 618 15.84 10.32 -48.63
N GLN A 619 15.82 11.15 -47.58
CA GLN A 619 15.49 10.87 -46.17
C GLN A 619 14.22 10.00 -45.96
N SER A 620 14.21 9.14 -44.93
CA SER A 620 13.17 9.23 -43.89
C SER A 620 13.47 8.43 -42.62
N THR A 621 13.29 9.12 -41.50
CA THR A 621 13.03 8.64 -40.13
C THR A 621 11.74 7.80 -39.99
N GLY A 622 11.75 6.82 -39.07
CA GLY A 622 10.67 6.63 -38.08
C GLY A 622 9.58 5.57 -38.32
N GLY A 623 9.48 4.61 -37.37
CA GLY A 623 8.20 4.06 -36.88
C GLY A 623 7.89 2.58 -37.22
N PRO A 624 7.59 1.71 -36.23
CA PRO A 624 7.37 0.28 -36.42
C PRO A 624 5.89 -0.06 -36.68
N GLY A 625 5.64 -0.91 -37.68
CA GLY A 625 4.33 -1.46 -38.01
C GLY A 625 4.42 -2.93 -38.42
N ALA A 626 3.77 -3.75 -37.60
CA ALA A 626 3.33 -5.15 -37.72
C ALA A 626 3.47 -5.92 -39.05
N GLY A 627 3.59 -7.24 -38.90
CA GLY A 627 2.74 -8.18 -39.64
C GLY A 627 3.47 -9.19 -40.52
N PHE A 628 3.80 -10.34 -39.94
CA PHE A 628 4.07 -11.56 -40.71
C PHE A 628 2.82 -11.99 -41.47
N GLY A 629 2.98 -12.23 -42.77
CA GLY A 629 1.95 -12.82 -43.61
C GLY A 629 1.83 -14.33 -43.45
N ALA A 630 0.66 -14.85 -43.77
CA ALA A 630 0.47 -16.21 -44.21
C ALA A 630 -0.73 -16.29 -45.18
N GLU A 631 -0.39 -16.69 -46.40
CA GLU A 631 -1.10 -17.62 -47.30
C GLU A 631 -2.50 -17.30 -47.86
N GLN A 632 -2.49 -17.24 -49.20
CA GLN A 632 -3.63 -17.44 -50.09
C GLN A 632 -4.11 -18.90 -50.07
N GLN A 633 -5.43 -19.10 -50.10
CA GLN A 633 -6.03 -20.14 -50.93
C GLN A 633 -7.46 -19.77 -51.34
N GLU A 634 -7.72 -19.89 -52.65
CA GLU A 634 -9.01 -19.74 -53.31
C GLU A 634 -9.98 -20.88 -52.96
N SER A 635 -11.29 -20.58 -52.90
CA SER A 635 -12.32 -21.33 -53.65
C SER A 635 -13.71 -20.68 -53.52
N GLN A 636 -14.55 -21.00 -54.51
CA GLN A 636 -15.67 -20.24 -55.06
C GLN A 636 -17.06 -20.56 -54.48
N LYS A 637 -18.00 -19.61 -54.73
CA LYS A 637 -19.47 -19.73 -54.97
C LYS A 637 -20.33 -20.16 -53.76
N GLN A 638 -21.59 -19.76 -53.55
CA GLN A 638 -22.71 -19.04 -54.19
C GLN A 638 -23.67 -18.78 -52.99
N GLY A 639 -24.50 -17.74 -52.82
CA GLY A 639 -25.30 -16.92 -53.72
C GLY A 639 -26.42 -16.22 -52.90
N ASN A 640 -26.90 -15.09 -53.44
CA ASN A 640 -28.18 -14.38 -53.22
C ASN A 640 -28.70 -13.99 -51.82
N GLY A 641 -29.07 -12.72 -51.69
CA GLY A 641 -30.21 -12.31 -50.87
C GLY A 641 -30.22 -10.87 -50.34
N GLU A 642 -30.56 -9.93 -51.22
CA GLU A 642 -31.33 -8.68 -51.01
C GLU A 642 -30.97 -7.62 -49.94
N GLU A 643 -30.96 -6.39 -50.45
CA GLU A 643 -30.87 -5.09 -49.80
C GLU A 643 -32.10 -4.75 -48.95
N THR A 644 -31.91 -4.04 -47.83
CA THR A 644 -32.74 -2.85 -47.54
C THR A 644 -31.96 -1.91 -46.62
N ILE A 645 -31.70 -0.70 -47.13
CA ILE A 645 -31.12 0.44 -46.42
C ILE A 645 -32.30 1.30 -45.98
N GLU A 646 -32.41 1.60 -44.68
CA GLU A 646 -33.23 2.72 -44.19
C GLU A 646 -32.29 3.75 -43.56
N GLU A 647 -32.23 4.91 -44.20
CA GLU A 647 -31.68 6.16 -43.68
C GLU A 647 -32.67 6.76 -42.67
N ALA A 648 -32.17 7.29 -41.56
CA ALA A 648 -32.89 8.29 -40.77
C ALA A 648 -31.90 9.32 -40.21
N ASP A 649 -32.22 10.58 -40.51
CA ASP A 649 -31.46 11.80 -40.32
C ASP A 649 -31.13 12.15 -38.87
N VAL A 650 -29.96 12.77 -38.68
CA VAL A 650 -29.49 13.39 -37.43
C VAL A 650 -29.72 14.89 -37.52
N GLU A 651 -30.57 15.43 -36.65
CA GLU A 651 -30.80 16.87 -36.48
C GLU A 651 -29.85 17.42 -35.39
N ILE A 652 -29.00 18.37 -35.76
CA ILE A 652 -28.09 19.09 -34.86
C ILE A 652 -28.77 20.41 -34.47
N ILE A 653 -29.05 20.59 -33.18
CA ILE A 653 -29.50 21.88 -32.62
C ILE A 653 -28.31 22.54 -31.91
N ASP A 654 -27.92 23.70 -32.43
CA ASP A 654 -26.89 24.60 -31.91
C ASP A 654 -27.58 25.72 -31.10
N ASP A 655 -27.42 25.73 -29.78
CA ASP A 655 -27.97 26.76 -28.91
C ASP A 655 -26.84 27.61 -28.29
N ASN A 656 -26.56 28.71 -28.99
CA ASN A 656 -25.82 29.84 -28.47
C ASN A 656 -26.66 31.11 -28.70
N LYS A 657 -27.42 31.56 -27.67
CA LYS A 657 -27.80 32.97 -27.39
C LYS A 657 -28.78 33.10 -26.20
N LYS A 658 -28.25 33.35 -25.00
CA LYS A 658 -28.40 34.60 -24.22
C LYS A 658 -27.98 34.43 -22.76
#